data_AF-A0A0E0HWA7-F1
#
_entry.id   AF-A0A0E0HWA7-F1
#
_cell.length_a   1.000
_cell.length_b   1.000
_cell.length_c   1.000
_cell.angle_alpha   90.00
_cell.angle_beta   90.00
_cell.angle_gamma   90.00
#
_symmetry.space_group_name_H-M   'P 1'
#
loop_
_entity.id
_entity.type
_entity.pdbx_description
1 polymer ?
#
loop_
_entity_poly.entity_id
_entity_poly.type
_entity_poly.pdbx_seq_one_letter_code
_entity_poly.pdbx_strand_id
1 'polypeptide(L)'
;MPGKMYKRLILCQLIFLGLDLASFTIAEEQFIYSGFSQANLSLDGTATITPEGLLQLTNGTFNLKGHALYPAPLQFRRHPTGDVQSFSLTFIFSILSAIPDKGADGMAFFISTNKSFSNALPAQYLGILNDQNNGNTSNHIFAVELDTIQNSEFQDISDNHVGININSLHSVQSRDAGFYDDKNGVFKNLTLVSRDVMQVWVEYDAGSTQIDVTLAPIKVAKPTRPLVSAIYNLSTVLPGTAYIGFSSATGVINSRYYVLGWSFSMGGTASGIDIRKLPKLPHVGPRPRSKVLKIIMPATIAASIFVAGALLVLLVRRKLAYTELREDWETEFGPNRFSYKDLFLATEGFKNKNLLGTGGFGKVYKGILPTNKLEVAVKRLSHESRQGTKEFITEIVSIGRLRHRNLVQLLGYCRRKGELLLVYDYMPNGSLDKYLYSEDKLSLDWNKRFHIIKGVASCLLYLHEECESVVIHRDIKASNVLLDSELNGRLGDFGLAKSYDHGSDPQTTRVVGTMGYLAPELVRTGKPSPLTDVFAFGTFLLEITCGQRPVKQNAQGDRFMLVDWVLEHWQKGSMVETIDKRLQGNCNINEACLVLKLGLLCSQPFARSRPSMNHVMLYLNGDMPLPEFTPTDTSLNMLALMENRGLDPSAIMLLHVKLICLLLLAGASLAACTAGDGNDDDHQFVYSGFTGSNLTLDGAAVITRTGLLELTNGTLRQKAHAIHPAPFRLRGGSSSSSTATATATATATATRSFSASFVFAILCPDADACGHGIVFFVAPANHSFSGAFPSQYIGLFNGSSDGDAGNHLVGVELDTDQNNEFRDIDGNHIGVDINSLTSINSTSAGYYDDNDGGNSGDHGFHNLTLASHGEAMQVWVDYNGTAKQITVAMAPLKMAKPSKPLLSSTYDLSTVFVADEPYMVGFSSATGSFNSRHYVLGWSFAMDGPAPAIDIDKLPKLPRFAPKHKPKMVEIIPPLATATFIVALGTVSVLLTRRRMRYTELREDWEVEFGPHRFSYKDLFRATDGFKSMNLVGVGGFGRVYKGVLQSSKLEIAVKRVSHDSKQGMKEFIAEVVSIGRLQHRNLVQLLGYCRRKGELLLVYEYMANGSLDKHLYSEGDKRVLDWDQRLQIIKGIASGLLYLHEEWEKVIVHRDIKTSNVLLDSEMNSRLGDFGLARLYDRGADPLTTHVVGTIGYLSPELGRSSKATPLTDIFAFGIFILEVTCG
;
A
#
# COMPACT_ATOMS: atom_id res chain seq x y z
N MET A 1 36.69 79.58 6.79
CA MET A 1 36.66 80.92 6.16
C MET A 1 37.84 81.02 5.19
N PRO A 2 37.80 81.85 4.13
CA PRO A 2 36.81 82.89 3.80
C PRO A 2 36.06 82.57 2.49
N GLY A 3 34.93 83.16 2.10
CA GLY A 3 34.18 84.41 2.38
C GLY A 3 33.44 84.73 1.05
N LYS A 4 32.37 85.50 0.90
CA LYS A 4 31.51 86.37 1.72
C LYS A 4 30.32 86.75 0.81
N MET A 5 29.15 86.99 1.43
CA MET A 5 28.10 87.96 1.07
C MET A 5 27.33 87.83 -0.26
N TYR A 6 26.01 87.68 -0.17
CA TYR A 6 25.10 88.85 -0.19
C TYR A 6 23.68 88.49 0.32
N LYS A 7 23.23 89.18 1.38
CA LYS A 7 21.82 89.39 1.71
C LYS A 7 21.31 90.55 0.86
N ARG A 8 20.20 90.38 0.13
CA ARG A 8 19.22 91.43 -0.26
C ARG A 8 18.15 90.80 -1.17
N LEU A 9 17.04 90.33 -0.60
CA LEU A 9 15.75 90.30 -1.31
C LEU A 9 14.59 90.24 -0.29
N ILE A 10 14.63 91.14 0.70
CA ILE A 10 13.45 91.59 1.46
C ILE A 10 13.41 93.10 1.23
N LEU A 11 12.95 93.49 0.04
CA LEU A 11 12.46 94.82 -0.30
C LEU A 11 11.71 94.76 -1.64
N CYS A 12 10.63 93.96 -1.67
CA CYS A 12 9.53 94.06 -2.64
C CYS A 12 8.23 93.60 -1.95
N GLN A 13 7.98 94.06 -0.72
CA GLN A 13 6.62 94.29 -0.28
C GLN A 13 6.18 95.63 -0.90
N LEU A 14 4.99 95.63 -1.50
CA LEU A 14 4.19 96.81 -1.83
C LEU A 14 4.70 97.66 -2.99
N ILE A 15 4.25 97.33 -4.21
CA ILE A 15 3.62 98.21 -5.22
C ILE A 15 3.55 97.36 -6.50
N PHE A 16 2.43 96.63 -6.66
CA PHE A 16 1.69 96.59 -7.92
C PHE A 16 0.27 96.20 -7.57
N LEU A 17 -0.43 97.24 -7.12
CA LEU A 17 -1.86 97.40 -7.28
C LEU A 17 -2.14 97.46 -8.80
N GLY A 18 -3.11 96.68 -9.27
CA GLY A 18 -3.87 97.00 -10.49
C GLY A 18 -3.50 96.26 -11.77
N LEU A 19 -4.56 95.74 -12.40
CA LEU A 19 -4.68 95.13 -13.75
C LEU A 19 -4.26 93.64 -13.74
N ASP A 20 -5.17 92.67 -13.89
CA ASP A 20 -6.15 92.57 -14.98
C ASP A 20 -7.57 92.16 -14.55
N LEU A 21 -8.54 93.01 -14.94
CA LEU A 21 -9.84 92.56 -15.43
C LEU A 21 -9.63 91.90 -16.80
N ALA A 22 -10.06 90.65 -16.97
CA ALA A 22 -10.47 89.97 -18.22
C ALA A 22 -10.20 88.46 -18.05
N SER A 23 -11.12 87.51 -18.21
CA SER A 23 -12.47 87.49 -18.76
C SER A 23 -13.25 86.38 -18.07
N PHE A 24 -14.51 86.64 -17.68
CA PHE A 24 -15.49 85.57 -17.51
C PHE A 24 -15.78 84.99 -18.90
N THR A 25 -15.03 83.98 -19.30
CA THR A 25 -15.57 82.97 -20.21
C THR A 25 -16.32 81.99 -19.32
N ILE A 26 -17.64 81.85 -19.54
CA ILE A 26 -18.39 80.67 -19.11
C ILE A 26 -17.69 79.51 -19.82
N ALA A 27 -16.74 78.86 -19.13
CA ALA A 27 -16.10 77.67 -19.64
C ALA A 27 -17.19 76.61 -19.66
N GLU A 28 -17.48 76.05 -20.84
CA GLU A 28 -18.23 74.82 -20.95
C GLU A 28 -17.63 73.81 -19.95
N GLU A 29 -18.43 73.32 -19.01
CA GLU A 29 -17.99 72.32 -18.02
C GLU A 29 -17.77 70.99 -18.75
N GLN A 30 -16.64 70.89 -19.43
CA GLN A 30 -16.21 69.76 -20.24
C GLN A 30 -14.79 69.35 -19.85
N PHE A 31 -14.56 68.05 -19.69
CA PHE A 31 -13.21 67.51 -19.52
C PHE A 31 -13.04 66.17 -20.25
N ILE A 32 -11.78 65.82 -20.48
CA ILE A 32 -11.38 64.58 -21.14
C ILE A 32 -10.11 64.03 -20.48
N TYR A 33 -10.19 62.82 -19.95
CA TYR A 33 -9.07 62.01 -19.48
C TYR A 33 -8.88 60.82 -20.42
N SER A 34 -7.81 60.85 -21.22
CA SER A 34 -7.36 59.70 -22.03
C SER A 34 -6.19 59.02 -21.31
N GLY A 35 -6.49 58.40 -20.16
CA GLY A 35 -5.52 58.03 -19.14
C GLY A 35 -5.43 59.05 -18.00
N PHE A 36 -4.88 58.63 -16.86
CA PHE A 36 -4.93 59.34 -15.57
C PHE A 36 -3.56 59.74 -14.99
N SER A 37 -2.44 59.55 -15.70
CA SER A 37 -1.09 59.84 -15.19
C SER A 37 -0.89 61.28 -14.69
N GLN A 38 -1.67 62.23 -15.20
CA GLN A 38 -1.65 63.65 -14.81
C GLN A 38 -3.01 64.13 -14.28
N ALA A 39 -3.94 63.21 -14.00
CA ALA A 39 -5.27 63.55 -13.55
C ALA A 39 -5.26 63.89 -12.05
N ASN A 40 -5.80 65.05 -11.70
CA ASN A 40 -5.96 65.48 -10.31
C ASN A 40 -7.31 65.00 -9.77
N LEU A 41 -7.44 63.69 -9.50
CA LEU A 41 -8.67 63.11 -8.94
C LEU A 41 -8.60 63.03 -7.41
N SER A 42 -9.76 63.17 -6.76
CA SER A 42 -9.90 62.88 -5.33
C SER A 42 -10.16 61.38 -5.16
N LEU A 43 -9.21 60.66 -4.59
CA LEU A 43 -9.28 59.20 -4.38
C LEU A 43 -9.62 58.88 -2.92
N ASP A 44 -10.49 57.90 -2.70
CA ASP A 44 -10.87 57.37 -1.37
C ASP A 44 -10.92 55.83 -1.40
N GLY A 45 -10.77 55.20 -0.24
CA GLY A 45 -10.69 53.74 -0.11
C GLY A 45 -9.46 53.14 -0.80
N THR A 46 -9.67 52.11 -1.62
CA THR A 46 -8.59 51.39 -2.35
C THR A 46 -8.23 51.96 -3.71
N ALA A 47 -8.88 53.06 -4.12
CA ALA A 47 -8.67 53.65 -5.43
C ALA A 47 -7.26 54.26 -5.55
N THR A 48 -6.53 53.88 -6.60
CA THR A 48 -5.18 54.34 -6.88
C THR A 48 -4.99 54.57 -8.38
N ILE A 49 -4.06 55.46 -8.76
CA ILE A 49 -3.64 55.64 -10.14
C ILE A 49 -2.29 54.95 -10.32
N THR A 50 -2.20 54.01 -11.26
CA THR A 50 -0.94 53.28 -11.53
C THR A 50 0.09 54.22 -12.20
N PRO A 51 1.39 53.89 -12.14
CA PRO A 51 2.43 54.68 -12.83
C PRO A 51 2.17 54.89 -14.32
N GLU A 52 1.52 53.93 -14.97
CA GLU A 52 1.15 53.97 -16.39
C GLU A 52 -0.11 54.79 -16.67
N GLY A 53 -0.75 55.36 -15.64
CA GLY A 53 -1.94 56.20 -15.77
C GLY A 53 -3.26 55.45 -15.81
N LEU A 54 -3.33 54.23 -15.28
CA LEU A 54 -4.58 53.48 -15.15
C LEU A 54 -5.26 53.82 -13.82
N LEU A 55 -6.55 54.15 -13.84
CA LEU A 55 -7.31 54.32 -12.60
C LEU A 55 -7.80 52.95 -12.12
N GLN A 56 -7.21 52.45 -11.05
CA GLN A 56 -7.60 51.21 -10.39
C GLN A 56 -8.50 51.53 -9.21
N LEU A 57 -9.77 51.13 -9.26
CA LEU A 57 -10.71 51.41 -8.18
C LEU A 57 -10.56 50.40 -7.02
N THR A 58 -10.19 49.13 -7.28
CA THR A 58 -9.90 48.12 -6.26
C THR A 58 -8.68 47.24 -6.61
N ASN A 59 -7.98 46.73 -5.59
CA ASN A 59 -6.77 45.91 -5.74
C ASN A 59 -7.01 44.38 -5.71
N GLY A 60 -8.24 43.94 -5.46
CA GLY A 60 -8.63 42.52 -5.43
C GLY A 60 -8.60 41.87 -4.04
N THR A 61 -8.25 42.62 -2.99
CA THR A 61 -8.43 42.19 -1.60
C THR A 61 -9.93 42.13 -1.27
N PHE A 62 -10.34 41.15 -0.45
CA PHE A 62 -11.74 40.91 -0.13
C PHE A 62 -12.37 42.02 0.71
N ASN A 63 -13.67 42.28 0.50
CA ASN A 63 -14.49 43.21 1.31
C ASN A 63 -13.98 44.66 1.37
N LEU A 64 -13.37 45.17 0.31
CA LEU A 64 -12.95 46.57 0.20
C LEU A 64 -13.80 47.35 -0.81
N LYS A 65 -13.77 48.68 -0.67
CA LYS A 65 -14.40 49.66 -1.57
C LYS A 65 -13.38 50.70 -2.04
N GLY A 66 -13.63 51.35 -3.16
CA GLY A 66 -12.79 52.43 -3.65
C GLY A 66 -13.56 53.42 -4.50
N HIS A 67 -13.18 54.69 -4.39
CA HIS A 67 -13.85 55.81 -5.01
C HIS A 67 -12.87 56.73 -5.69
N ALA A 68 -13.24 57.24 -6.86
CA ALA A 68 -12.49 58.24 -7.58
C ALA A 68 -13.43 59.35 -8.06
N LEU A 69 -13.22 60.57 -7.56
CA LEU A 69 -14.10 61.70 -7.80
C LEU A 69 -13.38 62.79 -8.59
N TYR A 70 -14.14 63.46 -9.46
CA TYR A 70 -13.70 64.74 -10.04
C TYR A 70 -13.53 65.77 -8.90
N PRO A 71 -12.43 66.53 -8.86
CA PRO A 71 -12.02 67.26 -7.66
C PRO A 71 -12.96 68.40 -7.27
N ALA A 72 -13.69 68.98 -8.23
CA ALA A 72 -14.61 70.11 -8.05
C ALA A 72 -16.07 69.69 -8.35
N PRO A 73 -17.08 70.24 -7.67
CA PRO A 73 -18.47 69.98 -8.02
C PRO A 73 -18.84 70.70 -9.32
N LEU A 74 -19.72 70.08 -10.12
CA LEU A 74 -20.22 70.59 -11.40
C LEU A 74 -21.60 71.24 -11.23
N GLN A 75 -21.91 72.24 -12.06
CA GLN A 75 -23.17 72.98 -12.04
C GLN A 75 -24.24 72.29 -12.90
N PHE A 76 -25.06 71.46 -12.26
CA PHE A 76 -26.15 70.76 -12.94
C PHE A 76 -27.35 71.66 -13.24
N ARG A 77 -27.51 72.80 -12.56
CA ARG A 77 -28.60 73.75 -12.82
C ARG A 77 -28.07 75.14 -13.18
N ARG A 78 -28.67 75.80 -14.18
CA ARG A 78 -28.33 77.21 -14.53
C ARG A 78 -28.83 78.20 -13.47
N HIS A 79 -29.91 77.84 -12.79
CA HIS A 79 -30.55 78.64 -11.75
C HIS A 79 -30.92 77.75 -10.56
N PRO A 80 -30.91 78.25 -9.31
CA PRO A 80 -31.24 77.45 -8.12
C PRO A 80 -32.60 76.74 -8.18
N THR A 81 -33.57 77.35 -8.88
CA THR A 81 -34.93 76.83 -9.10
C THR A 81 -35.14 76.23 -10.49
N GLY A 82 -34.11 76.21 -11.33
CA GLY A 82 -34.18 75.70 -12.70
C GLY A 82 -34.03 74.18 -12.77
N ASP A 83 -34.39 73.61 -13.91
CA ASP A 83 -34.20 72.19 -14.19
C ASP A 83 -32.72 71.83 -14.36
N VAL A 84 -32.42 70.56 -14.10
CA VAL A 84 -31.11 69.97 -14.39
C VAL A 84 -30.87 70.05 -15.89
N GLN A 85 -29.69 70.54 -16.27
CA GLN A 85 -29.25 70.67 -17.65
C GLN A 85 -29.04 69.30 -18.27
N SER A 86 -29.24 69.19 -19.59
CA SER A 86 -28.80 68.01 -20.32
C SER A 86 -27.30 67.83 -20.13
N PHE A 87 -26.85 66.59 -19.93
CA PHE A 87 -25.43 66.29 -19.85
C PHE A 87 -25.15 64.97 -20.55
N SER A 88 -23.89 64.79 -20.95
CA SER A 88 -23.43 63.52 -21.46
C SER A 88 -22.06 63.19 -20.94
N LEU A 89 -21.80 61.89 -20.81
CA LEU A 89 -20.51 61.38 -20.40
C LEU A 89 -20.22 60.06 -21.09
N THR A 90 -18.94 59.76 -21.19
CA THR A 90 -18.47 58.46 -21.63
C THR A 90 -17.26 58.05 -20.83
N PHE A 91 -17.17 56.77 -20.49
CA PHE A 91 -16.00 56.21 -19.84
C PHE A 91 -15.68 54.83 -20.39
N ILE A 92 -14.40 54.48 -20.31
CA ILE A 92 -13.87 53.22 -20.79
C ILE A 92 -13.40 52.44 -19.58
N PHE A 93 -13.87 51.20 -19.43
CA PHE A 93 -13.60 50.38 -18.27
C PHE A 93 -13.23 48.95 -18.64
N SER A 94 -12.70 48.22 -17.65
CA SER A 94 -12.47 46.79 -17.73
C SER A 94 -12.55 46.19 -16.32
N ILE A 95 -13.23 45.04 -16.20
CA ILE A 95 -13.36 44.30 -14.93
C ILE A 95 -12.55 43.00 -15.04
N LEU A 96 -11.63 42.79 -14.10
CA LEU A 96 -10.76 41.63 -14.03
C LEU A 96 -11.13 40.78 -12.81
N SER A 97 -11.72 39.61 -13.03
CA SER A 97 -11.91 38.60 -11.98
C SER A 97 -10.79 37.54 -11.99
N ALA A 98 -10.40 37.09 -10.78
CA ALA A 98 -9.47 35.99 -10.57
C ALA A 98 -10.06 34.62 -10.95
N ILE A 99 -11.38 34.46 -10.86
CA ILE A 99 -12.10 33.27 -11.29
C ILE A 99 -12.82 33.59 -12.61
N PRO A 100 -12.48 32.90 -13.72
CA PRO A 100 -13.17 33.09 -14.99
C PRO A 100 -14.69 32.92 -14.82
N ASP A 101 -15.46 33.82 -15.41
CA ASP A 101 -16.93 33.81 -15.45
C ASP A 101 -17.63 33.90 -14.07
N LYS A 102 -16.92 34.37 -13.03
CA LYS A 102 -17.53 34.75 -11.75
C LYS A 102 -17.16 36.18 -11.38
N GLY A 103 -18.16 37.05 -11.33
CA GLY A 103 -18.00 38.42 -10.86
C GLY A 103 -17.90 38.57 -9.35
N ALA A 104 -17.50 39.75 -8.91
CA ALA A 104 -17.78 40.21 -7.56
C ALA A 104 -18.97 41.19 -7.64
N ASP A 105 -19.09 42.15 -6.74
CA ASP A 105 -20.35 42.90 -6.59
C ASP A 105 -20.56 44.04 -7.59
N GLY A 106 -19.54 44.47 -8.36
CA GLY A 106 -19.69 45.44 -9.44
C GLY A 106 -19.06 46.82 -9.22
N MET A 107 -19.28 47.71 -10.19
CA MET A 107 -18.84 49.12 -10.16
C MET A 107 -19.96 50.05 -10.63
N ALA A 108 -19.90 51.32 -10.26
CA ALA A 108 -20.89 52.30 -10.65
C ALA A 108 -20.26 53.66 -10.95
N PHE A 109 -20.78 54.33 -11.98
CA PHE A 109 -20.64 55.78 -12.11
C PHE A 109 -21.72 56.44 -11.26
N PHE A 110 -21.38 57.49 -10.51
CA PHE A 110 -22.34 58.20 -9.67
C PHE A 110 -22.25 59.72 -9.78
N ILE A 111 -23.37 60.37 -9.50
CA ILE A 111 -23.51 61.80 -9.24
C ILE A 111 -24.10 61.94 -7.83
N SER A 112 -23.41 62.66 -6.94
CA SER A 112 -23.80 62.81 -5.54
C SER A 112 -23.45 64.19 -4.99
N THR A 113 -24.19 64.63 -3.99
CA THR A 113 -23.92 65.87 -3.26
C THR A 113 -22.76 65.73 -2.27
N ASN A 114 -22.46 64.50 -1.85
CA ASN A 114 -21.44 64.21 -0.86
C ASN A 114 -20.12 63.82 -1.53
N LYS A 115 -19.01 64.22 -0.89
CA LYS A 115 -17.64 63.86 -1.31
C LYS A 115 -17.08 62.67 -0.53
N SER A 116 -17.68 62.31 0.60
CA SER A 116 -17.23 61.21 1.47
C SER A 116 -18.19 60.02 1.43
N PHE A 117 -17.65 58.84 1.13
CA PHE A 117 -18.36 57.56 1.15
C PHE A 117 -17.87 56.63 2.27
N SER A 118 -17.31 57.21 3.34
CA SER A 118 -16.79 56.46 4.49
C SER A 118 -17.82 55.51 5.10
N ASN A 119 -19.10 55.91 5.11
CA ASN A 119 -20.21 55.14 5.70
C ASN A 119 -20.86 54.12 4.74
N ALA A 120 -20.47 54.10 3.46
CA ALA A 120 -20.99 53.11 2.52
C ALA A 120 -20.43 51.71 2.83
N LEU A 121 -21.13 50.64 2.48
CA LEU A 121 -20.64 49.27 2.69
C LEU A 121 -19.96 48.73 1.43
N PRO A 122 -18.94 47.85 1.56
CA PRO A 122 -18.40 47.08 0.44
C PRO A 122 -19.39 45.98 0.03
N ALA A 123 -18.94 45.03 -0.78
CA ALA A 123 -19.76 43.96 -1.34
C ALA A 123 -21.00 44.51 -2.08
N GLN A 124 -22.19 43.95 -1.79
CA GLN A 124 -23.42 44.17 -2.55
C GLN A 124 -23.91 45.63 -2.60
N TYR A 125 -23.31 46.56 -1.83
CA TYR A 125 -23.71 47.96 -1.80
C TYR A 125 -22.96 48.88 -2.80
N LEU A 126 -22.16 48.29 -3.70
CA LEU A 126 -21.36 48.97 -4.73
C LEU A 126 -20.37 50.03 -4.20
N GLY A 127 -20.18 50.10 -2.88
CA GLY A 127 -19.44 51.16 -2.21
C GLY A 127 -20.17 52.50 -2.15
N ILE A 128 -21.44 52.62 -2.56
CA ILE A 128 -22.16 53.91 -2.63
C ILE A 128 -23.14 54.09 -1.47
N LEU A 129 -23.83 53.03 -1.08
CA LEU A 129 -24.90 53.04 -0.08
C LEU A 129 -24.57 52.07 1.07
N ASN A 130 -25.46 51.98 2.05
CA ASN A 130 -25.45 50.99 3.12
C ASN A 130 -26.87 50.51 3.43
N ASP A 131 -26.97 49.58 4.36
CA ASP A 131 -28.23 48.99 4.84
C ASP A 131 -29.22 50.03 5.42
N GLN A 132 -28.71 51.13 5.96
CA GLN A 132 -29.52 52.17 6.62
C GLN A 132 -30.01 53.27 5.68
N ASN A 133 -29.30 53.53 4.58
CA ASN A 133 -29.60 54.64 3.68
C ASN A 133 -30.07 54.21 2.29
N ASN A 134 -30.07 52.91 1.96
CA ASN A 134 -30.62 52.42 0.69
C ASN A 134 -32.10 52.80 0.54
N GLY A 135 -32.45 53.58 -0.50
CA GLY A 135 -33.81 54.07 -0.74
C GLY A 135 -34.13 55.43 -0.11
N ASN A 136 -33.20 56.04 0.63
CA ASN A 136 -33.42 57.35 1.24
C ASN A 136 -33.30 58.49 0.22
N THR A 137 -34.38 59.23 -0.02
CA THR A 137 -34.41 60.37 -0.96
C THR A 137 -33.44 61.49 -0.59
N SER A 138 -33.01 61.56 0.67
CA SER A 138 -32.04 62.54 1.18
C SER A 138 -30.60 62.27 0.72
N ASN A 139 -30.34 61.12 0.10
CA ASN A 139 -29.00 60.78 -0.42
C ASN A 139 -28.60 61.68 -1.60
N HIS A 140 -29.57 62.09 -2.41
CA HIS A 140 -29.37 62.86 -3.65
C HIS A 140 -28.35 62.19 -4.59
N ILE A 141 -28.52 60.89 -4.83
CA ILE A 141 -27.62 60.06 -5.65
C ILE A 141 -28.34 59.59 -6.92
N PHE A 142 -27.68 59.82 -8.05
CA PHE A 142 -27.94 59.12 -9.32
C PHE A 142 -26.73 58.23 -9.63
N ALA A 143 -26.95 56.99 -10.02
CA ALA A 143 -25.87 56.11 -10.43
C ALA A 143 -26.26 55.23 -11.62
N VAL A 144 -25.25 54.84 -12.39
CA VAL A 144 -25.34 53.81 -13.43
C VAL A 144 -24.47 52.65 -12.97
N GLU A 145 -25.11 51.55 -12.59
CA GLU A 145 -24.44 50.34 -12.09
C GLU A 145 -24.05 49.40 -13.23
N LEU A 146 -22.90 48.76 -13.03
CA LEU A 146 -22.36 47.67 -13.83
C LEU A 146 -22.17 46.50 -12.86
N ASP A 147 -23.22 45.71 -12.69
CA ASP A 147 -23.29 44.66 -11.68
C ASP A 147 -22.89 43.30 -12.25
N THR A 148 -22.11 42.56 -11.46
CA THR A 148 -21.57 41.25 -11.83
C THR A 148 -21.96 40.13 -10.86
N ILE A 149 -22.91 40.41 -9.95
CA ILE A 149 -23.57 39.45 -9.06
C ILE A 149 -25.09 39.68 -9.16
N GLN A 150 -25.87 38.62 -8.91
CA GLN A 150 -27.33 38.73 -8.79
C GLN A 150 -27.71 38.76 -7.31
N ASN A 151 -28.06 39.94 -6.79
CA ASN A 151 -28.59 40.14 -5.47
C ASN A 151 -30.13 40.14 -5.50
N SER A 152 -30.73 39.07 -4.99
CA SER A 152 -32.20 38.96 -4.91
C SER A 152 -32.85 40.05 -4.04
N GLU A 153 -32.10 40.59 -3.07
CA GLU A 153 -32.53 41.69 -2.19
C GLU A 153 -32.78 42.99 -2.97
N PHE A 154 -32.01 43.25 -4.04
CA PHE A 154 -32.11 44.45 -4.85
C PHE A 154 -32.90 44.24 -6.15
N GLN A 155 -33.46 43.04 -6.33
CA GLN A 155 -34.26 42.61 -7.48
C GLN A 155 -33.48 42.62 -8.81
N ASP A 156 -32.22 42.22 -8.74
CA ASP A 156 -31.37 42.13 -9.92
C ASP A 156 -31.88 41.10 -10.92
N ILE A 157 -31.90 41.51 -12.19
CA ILE A 157 -32.42 40.68 -13.28
C ILE A 157 -31.48 39.51 -13.64
N SER A 158 -30.18 39.69 -13.44
CA SER A 158 -29.14 38.69 -13.71
C SER A 158 -27.81 39.08 -13.03
N ASP A 159 -26.83 38.16 -13.05
CA ASP A 159 -25.47 38.36 -12.54
C ASP A 159 -24.54 39.07 -13.54
N ASN A 160 -25.12 39.75 -14.54
CA ASN A 160 -24.38 40.45 -15.60
C ASN A 160 -25.29 41.52 -16.23
N HIS A 161 -25.59 42.59 -15.50
CA HIS A 161 -26.55 43.60 -15.92
C HIS A 161 -26.05 45.04 -15.75
N VAL A 162 -26.71 45.96 -16.45
CA VAL A 162 -26.51 47.41 -16.35
C VAL A 162 -27.81 48.03 -15.87
N GLY A 163 -27.73 48.90 -14.87
CA GLY A 163 -28.88 49.48 -14.20
C GLY A 163 -28.80 50.99 -14.02
N ILE A 164 -29.96 51.63 -13.83
CA ILE A 164 -30.11 53.05 -13.51
C ILE A 164 -30.68 53.17 -12.09
N ASN A 165 -29.85 53.64 -11.16
CA ASN A 165 -30.16 53.71 -9.74
C ASN A 165 -30.42 55.16 -9.31
N ILE A 166 -31.51 55.35 -8.57
CA ILE A 166 -31.90 56.66 -8.00
C ILE A 166 -32.09 56.50 -6.51
N ASN A 167 -31.18 57.04 -5.69
CA ASN A 167 -31.16 56.95 -4.22
C ASN A 167 -31.24 55.52 -3.62
N SER A 168 -31.30 54.48 -4.44
CA SER A 168 -31.45 53.08 -4.07
C SER A 168 -30.67 52.18 -5.02
N LEU A 169 -30.21 51.02 -4.53
CA LEU A 169 -29.68 49.93 -5.35
C LEU A 169 -30.76 49.19 -6.13
N HIS A 170 -32.05 49.40 -5.82
CA HIS A 170 -33.12 48.94 -6.70
C HIS A 170 -33.14 49.80 -7.97
N SER A 171 -32.79 49.18 -9.09
CA SER A 171 -32.73 49.85 -10.39
C SER A 171 -34.11 50.30 -10.88
N VAL A 172 -34.25 51.57 -11.25
CA VAL A 172 -35.47 52.11 -11.91
C VAL A 172 -35.70 51.40 -13.25
N GLN A 173 -34.61 51.10 -13.95
CA GLN A 173 -34.62 50.26 -15.13
C GLN A 173 -33.26 49.56 -15.26
N SER A 174 -33.27 48.28 -15.63
CA SER A 174 -32.07 47.49 -15.88
C SER A 174 -32.20 46.58 -17.10
N ARG A 175 -31.06 46.20 -17.68
CA ARG A 175 -30.95 45.25 -18.81
C ARG A 175 -29.67 44.43 -18.70
N ASP A 176 -29.71 43.17 -19.16
CA ASP A 176 -28.52 42.34 -19.29
C ASP A 176 -27.45 43.08 -20.10
N ALA A 177 -26.18 42.95 -19.71
CA ALA A 177 -25.11 43.65 -20.37
C ALA A 177 -24.99 43.21 -21.84
N GLY A 178 -25.05 44.17 -22.76
CA GLY A 178 -25.02 43.91 -24.20
C GLY A 178 -25.21 45.18 -25.02
N PHE A 179 -25.35 45.01 -26.33
CA PHE A 179 -25.60 46.11 -27.25
C PHE A 179 -26.37 45.67 -28.50
N TYR A 180 -27.09 46.59 -29.12
CA TYR A 180 -27.75 46.32 -30.41
C TYR A 180 -26.80 46.65 -31.55
N ASP A 181 -26.58 45.71 -32.47
CA ASP A 181 -25.78 45.96 -33.66
C ASP A 181 -26.56 46.79 -34.68
N ASP A 182 -26.11 48.00 -34.95
CA ASP A 182 -26.77 48.95 -35.86
C ASP A 182 -26.97 48.40 -37.28
N LYS A 183 -26.19 47.39 -37.70
CA LYS A 183 -26.30 46.82 -39.06
C LYS A 183 -27.51 45.90 -39.23
N ASN A 184 -27.93 45.20 -38.18
CA ASN A 184 -28.96 44.16 -38.27
C ASN A 184 -30.01 44.22 -37.14
N GLY A 185 -29.85 45.15 -36.18
CA GLY A 185 -30.75 45.33 -35.04
C GLY A 185 -30.68 44.21 -33.99
N VAL A 186 -29.75 43.25 -34.13
CA VAL A 186 -29.66 42.08 -33.24
C VAL A 186 -28.95 42.45 -31.95
N PHE A 187 -29.50 42.04 -30.81
CA PHE A 187 -28.87 42.18 -29.51
C PHE A 187 -27.68 41.23 -29.36
N LYS A 188 -26.53 41.76 -28.97
CA LYS A 188 -25.28 41.03 -28.71
C LYS A 188 -24.95 41.12 -27.22
N ASN A 189 -25.00 39.98 -26.54
CA ASN A 189 -24.63 39.88 -25.13
C ASN A 189 -23.15 40.20 -24.94
N LEU A 190 -22.85 40.89 -23.85
CA LEU A 190 -21.50 41.16 -23.37
C LEU A 190 -21.38 40.63 -21.95
N THR A 191 -20.22 40.06 -21.62
CA THR A 191 -19.92 39.66 -20.25
C THR A 191 -19.04 40.73 -19.62
N LEU A 192 -19.54 41.45 -18.61
CA LEU A 192 -18.82 42.55 -17.94
C LEU A 192 -17.46 42.11 -17.37
N VAL A 193 -17.36 40.85 -16.91
CA VAL A 193 -16.13 40.24 -16.36
C VAL A 193 -15.22 39.55 -17.40
N SER A 194 -15.45 39.78 -18.69
CA SER A 194 -14.68 39.18 -19.80
C SER A 194 -13.23 39.67 -19.90
N ARG A 195 -12.86 40.73 -19.17
CA ARG A 195 -11.60 41.49 -19.29
C ARG A 195 -11.45 42.26 -20.60
N ASP A 196 -12.44 42.17 -21.49
CA ASP A 196 -12.47 43.00 -22.67
C ASP A 196 -12.74 44.45 -22.27
N VAL A 197 -12.06 45.37 -22.95
CA VAL A 197 -12.23 46.80 -22.72
C VAL A 197 -13.56 47.23 -23.35
N MET A 198 -14.42 47.83 -22.54
CA MET A 198 -15.76 48.28 -22.93
C MET A 198 -15.90 49.78 -22.70
N GLN A 199 -16.84 50.39 -23.42
CA GLN A 199 -17.15 51.81 -23.33
C GLN A 199 -18.63 51.99 -23.02
N VAL A 200 -18.91 52.88 -22.07
CA VAL A 200 -20.26 53.29 -21.66
C VAL A 200 -20.48 54.73 -22.07
N TRP A 201 -21.70 55.04 -22.51
CA TRP A 201 -22.20 56.39 -22.70
C TRP A 201 -23.44 56.57 -21.84
N VAL A 202 -23.50 57.66 -21.08
CA VAL A 202 -24.68 58.06 -20.31
C VAL A 202 -25.08 59.45 -20.78
N GLU A 203 -26.31 59.59 -21.22
CA GLU A 203 -26.87 60.83 -21.74
C GLU A 203 -28.17 61.14 -21.01
N TYR A 204 -28.27 62.35 -20.48
CA TYR A 204 -29.50 62.88 -19.93
C TYR A 204 -29.98 64.03 -20.80
N ASP A 205 -31.20 63.93 -21.30
CA ASP A 205 -31.88 65.01 -22.00
C ASP A 205 -32.90 65.67 -21.08
N ALA A 206 -32.65 66.92 -20.70
CA ALA A 206 -33.52 67.68 -19.81
C ALA A 206 -34.90 67.96 -20.40
N GLY A 207 -35.01 68.09 -21.73
CA GLY A 207 -36.28 68.41 -22.41
C GLY A 207 -37.30 67.27 -22.35
N SER A 208 -36.82 66.04 -22.52
CA SER A 208 -37.62 64.80 -22.40
C SER A 208 -37.50 64.08 -21.06
N THR A 209 -36.64 64.57 -20.16
CA THR A 209 -36.26 63.90 -18.90
C THR A 209 -35.78 62.47 -19.11
N GLN A 210 -35.19 62.18 -20.26
CA GLN A 210 -34.77 60.84 -20.65
C GLN A 210 -33.31 60.61 -20.27
N ILE A 211 -33.05 59.45 -19.67
CA ILE A 211 -31.72 58.93 -19.36
C ILE A 211 -31.48 57.74 -20.28
N ASP A 212 -30.46 57.85 -21.14
CA ASP A 212 -30.04 56.78 -22.02
C ASP A 212 -28.65 56.29 -21.62
N VAL A 213 -28.52 54.98 -21.41
CA VAL A 213 -27.25 54.31 -21.18
C VAL A 213 -26.98 53.37 -22.34
N THR A 214 -25.83 53.54 -22.98
CA THR A 214 -25.34 52.70 -24.06
C THR A 214 -24.04 52.03 -23.66
N LEU A 215 -23.86 50.75 -23.98
CA LEU A 215 -22.66 49.97 -23.72
C LEU A 215 -22.19 49.33 -25.03
N ALA A 216 -20.88 49.27 -25.30
CA ALA A 216 -20.32 48.48 -26.40
C ALA A 216 -18.84 48.14 -26.16
N PRO A 217 -18.26 47.13 -26.83
CA PRO A 217 -16.82 46.92 -26.84
C PRO A 217 -16.10 48.12 -27.46
N ILE A 218 -14.88 48.44 -27.00
CA ILE A 218 -14.14 49.65 -27.41
C ILE A 218 -13.91 49.80 -28.93
N LYS A 219 -13.95 48.71 -29.69
CA LYS A 219 -13.75 48.72 -31.15
C LYS A 219 -15.04 48.94 -31.95
N VAL A 220 -16.17 49.02 -31.26
CA VAL A 220 -17.49 49.24 -31.86
C VAL A 220 -17.86 50.71 -31.65
N ALA A 221 -18.30 51.38 -32.71
CA ALA A 221 -18.83 52.73 -32.59
C ALA A 221 -20.08 52.75 -31.69
N LYS A 222 -20.37 53.88 -31.04
CA LYS A 222 -21.54 54.02 -30.16
C LYS A 222 -22.81 53.54 -30.88
N PRO A 223 -23.48 52.49 -30.39
CA PRO A 223 -24.75 52.02 -30.94
C PRO A 223 -25.80 53.13 -30.99
N THR A 224 -26.61 53.13 -32.05
CA THR A 224 -27.73 54.08 -32.20
C THR A 224 -28.87 53.81 -31.23
N ARG A 225 -29.07 52.54 -30.86
CA ARG A 225 -30.08 52.13 -29.89
C ARG A 225 -29.45 51.98 -28.50
N PRO A 226 -29.93 52.71 -27.48
CA PRO A 226 -29.42 52.57 -26.12
C PRO A 226 -29.71 51.18 -25.56
N LEU A 227 -28.84 50.73 -24.63
CA LEU A 227 -29.01 49.46 -23.93
C LEU A 227 -30.21 49.57 -22.97
N VAL A 228 -30.22 50.63 -22.18
CA VAL A 228 -31.29 50.91 -21.22
C VAL A 228 -31.66 52.39 -21.26
N SER A 229 -32.97 52.65 -21.22
CA SER A 229 -33.56 54.00 -21.25
C SER A 229 -34.59 54.12 -20.14
N ALA A 230 -34.59 55.25 -19.43
CA ALA A 230 -35.57 55.59 -18.41
C ALA A 230 -36.02 57.04 -18.55
N ILE A 231 -37.33 57.30 -18.34
CA ILE A 231 -37.86 58.66 -18.25
C ILE A 231 -37.92 59.01 -16.76
N TYR A 232 -37.02 59.86 -16.31
CA TYR A 232 -36.93 60.27 -14.91
C TYR A 232 -36.40 61.70 -14.81
N ASN A 233 -37.14 62.58 -14.13
CA ASN A 233 -36.72 63.96 -13.94
C ASN A 233 -35.62 64.07 -12.88
N LEU A 234 -34.35 64.20 -13.31
CA LEU A 234 -33.21 64.33 -12.39
C LEU A 234 -33.24 65.63 -11.57
N SER A 235 -34.05 66.63 -11.93
CA SER A 235 -34.29 67.83 -11.11
C SER A 235 -34.91 67.51 -9.74
N THR A 236 -35.51 66.33 -9.54
CA THR A 236 -36.02 65.92 -8.22
C THR A 236 -34.96 65.30 -7.33
N VAL A 237 -33.76 64.99 -7.88
CA VAL A 237 -32.71 64.25 -7.18
C VAL A 237 -31.47 65.12 -7.00
N LEU A 238 -30.98 65.72 -8.08
CA LEU A 238 -29.71 66.44 -8.11
C LEU A 238 -29.93 67.92 -7.77
N PRO A 239 -29.23 68.50 -6.77
CA PRO A 239 -29.32 69.93 -6.49
C PRO A 239 -28.54 70.76 -7.51
N GLY A 240 -28.34 72.06 -7.24
CA GLY A 240 -27.64 72.98 -8.16
C GLY A 240 -26.22 72.52 -8.52
N THR A 241 -25.45 72.06 -7.54
CA THR A 241 -24.09 71.53 -7.71
C THR A 241 -23.95 70.11 -7.17
N ALA A 242 -23.21 69.26 -7.86
CA ALA A 242 -22.94 67.89 -7.43
C ALA A 242 -21.56 67.39 -7.89
N TYR A 243 -21.02 66.40 -7.18
CA TYR A 243 -19.81 65.69 -7.55
C TYR A 243 -20.13 64.52 -8.46
N ILE A 244 -19.21 64.22 -9.37
CA ILE A 244 -19.27 63.03 -10.20
C ILE A 244 -18.04 62.16 -9.97
N GLY A 245 -18.22 60.85 -10.06
CA GLY A 245 -17.13 59.91 -9.81
C GLY A 245 -17.50 58.46 -10.09
N PHE A 246 -16.56 57.58 -9.75
CA PHE A 246 -16.71 56.14 -9.83
C PHE A 246 -16.59 55.53 -8.45
N SER A 247 -17.39 54.50 -8.20
CA SER A 247 -17.33 53.64 -7.02
C SER A 247 -17.19 52.20 -7.47
N SER A 248 -16.51 51.38 -6.68
CA SER A 248 -16.55 49.92 -6.84
C SER A 248 -16.36 49.24 -5.51
N ALA A 249 -16.88 48.01 -5.42
CA ALA A 249 -16.75 47.17 -4.24
C ALA A 249 -16.32 45.75 -4.60
N THR A 250 -15.63 45.14 -3.65
CA THR A 250 -15.20 43.73 -3.70
C THR A 250 -15.85 42.98 -2.56
N GLY A 251 -16.32 41.77 -2.84
CA GLY A 251 -16.85 40.83 -1.86
C GLY A 251 -15.88 39.68 -1.62
N VAL A 252 -16.36 38.44 -1.72
CA VAL A 252 -15.58 37.20 -1.51
C VAL A 252 -14.76 36.74 -2.72
N ILE A 253 -14.93 37.39 -3.87
CA ILE A 253 -14.21 37.07 -5.11
C ILE A 253 -13.20 38.18 -5.39
N ASN A 254 -11.95 37.79 -5.68
CA ASN A 254 -10.89 38.72 -6.04
C ASN A 254 -11.16 39.31 -7.43
N SER A 255 -11.70 40.53 -7.44
CA SER A 255 -12.02 41.31 -8.65
C SER A 255 -11.36 42.68 -8.59
N ARG A 256 -10.84 43.14 -9.73
CA ARG A 256 -10.20 44.44 -9.91
C ARG A 256 -10.97 45.24 -10.95
N TYR A 257 -11.39 46.44 -10.60
CA TYR A 257 -12.12 47.35 -11.50
C TYR A 257 -11.21 48.47 -11.97
N TYR A 258 -11.15 48.67 -13.29
CA TYR A 258 -10.29 49.66 -13.91
C TYR A 258 -11.09 50.62 -14.78
N VAL A 259 -10.73 51.91 -14.71
CA VAL A 259 -11.17 52.94 -15.65
C VAL A 259 -9.95 53.40 -16.44
N LEU A 260 -10.06 53.38 -17.77
CA LEU A 260 -8.96 53.69 -18.69
C LEU A 260 -9.07 55.12 -19.22
N GLY A 261 -10.29 55.65 -19.32
CA GLY A 261 -10.54 57.01 -19.76
C GLY A 261 -11.95 57.48 -19.41
N TRP A 262 -12.14 58.79 -19.35
CA TRP A 262 -13.37 59.42 -18.90
C TRP A 262 -13.54 60.79 -19.56
N SER A 263 -14.70 61.06 -20.14
CA SER A 263 -15.08 62.38 -20.64
C SER A 263 -16.49 62.75 -20.18
N PHE A 264 -16.68 64.03 -19.89
CA PHE A 264 -17.95 64.59 -19.46
C PHE A 264 -18.17 65.93 -20.17
N SER A 265 -19.43 66.27 -20.47
CA SER A 265 -19.85 67.57 -21.00
C SER A 265 -21.22 67.97 -20.45
N MET A 266 -21.30 69.18 -19.90
CA MET A 266 -22.56 69.83 -19.54
C MET A 266 -23.17 70.55 -20.75
N GLY A 267 -24.44 70.29 -21.06
CA GLY A 267 -25.19 70.97 -22.11
C GLY A 267 -24.84 70.57 -23.55
N GLY A 268 -23.96 69.59 -23.75
CA GLY A 268 -23.49 69.14 -25.05
C GLY A 268 -23.09 67.67 -25.08
N THR A 269 -22.52 67.21 -26.20
CA THR A 269 -22.03 65.83 -26.38
C THR A 269 -20.60 65.69 -25.85
N ALA A 270 -20.36 64.68 -25.01
CA ALA A 270 -19.04 64.36 -24.47
C ALA A 270 -18.08 64.04 -25.62
N SER A 271 -16.88 64.62 -25.53
CA SER A 271 -15.86 64.42 -26.55
C SER A 271 -15.39 62.97 -26.58
N GLY A 272 -15.09 62.46 -27.78
CA GLY A 272 -14.54 61.12 -27.95
C GLY A 272 -13.20 60.97 -27.23
N ILE A 273 -13.01 59.87 -26.50
CA ILE A 273 -11.74 59.54 -25.85
C ILE A 273 -10.76 58.99 -26.90
N ASP A 274 -9.53 59.50 -26.91
CA ASP A 274 -8.50 59.02 -27.84
C ASP A 274 -7.98 57.64 -27.41
N ILE A 275 -8.52 56.60 -28.05
CA ILE A 275 -8.21 55.19 -27.78
C ILE A 275 -6.70 54.90 -27.88
N ARG A 276 -5.95 55.66 -28.70
CA ARG A 276 -4.50 55.44 -28.90
C ARG A 276 -3.66 55.86 -27.70
N LYS A 277 -4.20 56.72 -26.83
CA LYS A 277 -3.53 57.25 -25.63
C LYS A 277 -3.87 56.46 -24.37
N LEU A 278 -4.75 55.46 -24.46
CA LEU A 278 -5.20 54.71 -23.29
C LEU A 278 -4.06 53.88 -22.68
N PRO A 279 -3.99 53.80 -21.34
CA PRO A 279 -3.04 52.94 -20.65
C PRO A 279 -3.30 51.46 -20.96
N LYS A 280 -2.24 50.66 -20.97
CA LYS A 280 -2.36 49.20 -21.18
C LYS A 280 -2.84 48.53 -19.90
N LEU A 281 -3.80 47.61 -20.02
CA LEU A 281 -4.21 46.78 -18.90
C LEU A 281 -3.06 45.84 -18.46
N PRO A 282 -2.92 45.58 -17.16
CA PRO A 282 -1.94 44.62 -16.65
C PRO A 282 -2.20 43.22 -17.20
N HIS A 283 -1.14 42.53 -17.63
CA HIS A 283 -1.23 41.22 -18.26
C HIS A 283 -1.49 40.13 -17.20
N VAL A 284 -2.75 39.72 -17.04
CA VAL A 284 -3.15 38.58 -16.18
C VAL A 284 -3.66 37.43 -17.06
N GLY A 285 -2.85 36.97 -18.02
CA GLY A 285 -3.17 35.79 -18.83
C GLY A 285 -2.30 34.60 -18.45
N PRO A 286 -2.77 33.34 -18.54
CA PRO A 286 -1.84 32.22 -18.57
C PRO A 286 -0.94 32.39 -19.81
N ARG A 287 0.39 32.31 -19.62
CA ARG A 287 1.35 32.28 -20.73
C ARG A 287 0.85 31.31 -21.82
N PRO A 288 1.07 31.60 -23.11
CA PRO A 288 0.51 30.81 -24.21
C PRO A 288 0.79 29.33 -23.98
N ARG A 289 -0.30 28.53 -23.89
CA ARG A 289 -0.23 27.09 -23.61
C ARG A 289 0.82 26.46 -24.53
N SER A 290 1.88 25.96 -23.90
CA SER A 290 2.93 25.21 -24.57
C SER A 290 2.31 24.10 -25.43
N LYS A 291 2.84 23.87 -26.63
CA LYS A 291 2.52 22.69 -27.49
C LYS A 291 2.64 21.37 -26.70
N VAL A 292 3.33 21.39 -25.56
CA VAL A 292 3.43 20.31 -24.59
C VAL A 292 2.07 19.90 -24.01
N LEU A 293 1.09 20.78 -23.80
CA LEU A 293 -0.21 20.39 -23.22
C LEU A 293 -1.04 19.50 -24.17
N LYS A 294 -0.91 19.66 -25.50
CA LYS A 294 -1.55 18.76 -26.49
C LYS A 294 -0.93 17.35 -26.52
N ILE A 295 0.30 17.19 -26.02
CA ILE A 295 1.02 15.90 -25.96
C ILE A 295 0.89 15.29 -24.56
N ILE A 296 0.94 16.11 -23.51
CA ILE A 296 0.80 15.66 -22.12
C ILE A 296 -0.62 15.23 -21.83
N MET A 297 -1.66 15.89 -22.34
CA MET A 297 -3.05 15.55 -21.98
C MET A 297 -3.47 14.13 -22.45
N PRO A 298 -3.14 13.66 -23.67
CA PRO A 298 -3.34 12.26 -24.04
C PRO A 298 -2.42 11.31 -23.26
N ALA A 299 -1.19 11.72 -22.94
CA ALA A 299 -0.24 10.90 -22.17
C ALA A 299 -0.66 10.76 -20.70
N THR A 300 -1.23 11.78 -20.08
CA THR A 300 -1.78 11.74 -18.73
C THR A 300 -3.09 10.98 -18.72
N ILE A 301 -3.96 11.13 -19.72
CA ILE A 301 -5.15 10.29 -19.85
C ILE A 301 -4.76 8.82 -20.05
N ALA A 302 -3.77 8.52 -20.90
CA ALA A 302 -3.28 7.16 -21.08
C ALA A 302 -2.59 6.61 -19.82
N ALA A 303 -1.84 7.44 -19.09
CA ALA A 303 -1.24 7.08 -17.80
C ALA A 303 -2.31 6.87 -16.72
N SER A 304 -3.37 7.68 -16.70
CA SER A 304 -4.52 7.53 -15.79
C SER A 304 -5.34 6.29 -16.13
N ILE A 305 -5.55 5.97 -17.41
CA ILE A 305 -6.18 4.72 -17.85
C ILE A 305 -5.29 3.52 -17.51
N PHE A 306 -3.97 3.66 -17.64
CA PHE A 306 -3.01 2.62 -17.26
C PHE A 306 -2.95 2.42 -15.75
N VAL A 307 -2.97 3.49 -14.95
CA VAL A 307 -3.01 3.44 -13.48
C VAL A 307 -4.37 2.92 -13.00
N ALA A 308 -5.48 3.34 -13.60
CA ALA A 308 -6.81 2.81 -13.30
C ALA A 308 -6.95 1.36 -13.74
N GLY A 309 -6.38 0.96 -14.87
CA GLY A 309 -6.31 -0.41 -15.34
C GLY A 309 -5.39 -1.27 -14.49
N ALA A 310 -4.27 -0.73 -14.02
CA ALA A 310 -3.35 -1.39 -13.09
C ALA A 310 -3.98 -1.50 -11.69
N LEU A 311 -4.69 -0.48 -11.21
CA LEU A 311 -5.48 -0.51 -9.99
C LEU A 311 -6.64 -1.48 -10.12
N LEU A 312 -7.35 -1.52 -11.24
CA LEU A 312 -8.40 -2.49 -11.50
C LEU A 312 -7.82 -3.90 -11.58
N VAL A 313 -6.67 -4.10 -12.23
CA VAL A 313 -5.96 -5.39 -12.24
C VAL A 313 -5.41 -5.72 -10.86
N LEU A 314 -4.98 -4.76 -10.05
CA LEU A 314 -4.54 -4.97 -8.66
C LEU A 314 -5.73 -5.24 -7.76
N LEU A 315 -6.89 -4.61 -7.98
CA LEU A 315 -8.13 -4.82 -7.26
C LEU A 315 -8.80 -6.13 -7.69
N VAL A 316 -8.70 -6.51 -8.96
CA VAL A 316 -9.12 -7.80 -9.51
C VAL A 316 -8.11 -8.88 -9.11
N ARG A 317 -6.80 -8.62 -9.05
CA ARG A 317 -5.81 -9.53 -8.44
C ARG A 317 -6.03 -9.64 -6.95
N ARG A 318 -6.36 -8.56 -6.26
CA ARG A 318 -6.70 -8.54 -4.84
C ARG A 318 -7.98 -9.35 -4.65
N LYS A 319 -9.03 -9.10 -5.44
CA LYS A 319 -10.30 -9.82 -5.41
C LYS A 319 -10.15 -11.29 -5.80
N LEU A 320 -9.40 -11.63 -6.86
CA LEU A 320 -9.06 -12.99 -7.29
C LEU A 320 -8.17 -13.72 -6.28
N ALA A 321 -7.29 -12.99 -5.60
CA ALA A 321 -6.50 -13.55 -4.52
C ALA A 321 -7.35 -13.69 -3.24
N TYR A 322 -8.37 -12.87 -3.01
CA TYR A 322 -9.27 -12.97 -1.83
C TYR A 322 -10.52 -13.82 -2.07
N THR A 323 -10.85 -14.19 -3.31
CA THR A 323 -11.78 -15.27 -3.60
C THR A 323 -11.11 -16.57 -3.19
N GLU A 324 -11.70 -17.24 -2.21
CA GLU A 324 -11.41 -18.64 -1.92
C GLU A 324 -11.51 -19.41 -3.25
N LEU A 325 -10.36 -19.88 -3.77
CA LEU A 325 -10.37 -20.85 -4.85
C LEU A 325 -10.95 -22.13 -4.24
N ARG A 326 -12.23 -22.36 -4.52
CA ARG A 326 -12.83 -23.67 -4.37
C ARG A 326 -12.50 -24.40 -5.66
N GLU A 327 -11.56 -25.33 -5.60
CA GLU A 327 -11.24 -26.18 -6.75
C GLU A 327 -12.26 -27.32 -6.78
N ASP A 328 -12.79 -27.64 -7.97
CA ASP A 328 -13.96 -28.52 -8.09
C ASP A 328 -13.74 -29.93 -7.50
N TRP A 329 -12.48 -30.40 -7.40
CA TRP A 329 -12.10 -31.67 -6.76
C TRP A 329 -12.27 -31.65 -5.22
N GLU A 330 -12.28 -30.48 -4.59
CA GLU A 330 -12.41 -30.32 -3.11
C GLU A 330 -13.82 -30.68 -2.61
N THR A 331 -14.80 -30.84 -3.51
CA THR A 331 -16.16 -31.29 -3.16
C THR A 331 -16.29 -32.81 -3.16
N GLU A 332 -15.33 -33.53 -3.74
CA GLU A 332 -15.45 -34.96 -4.06
C GLU A 332 -14.46 -35.85 -3.27
N PHE A 333 -13.40 -35.29 -2.65
CA PHE A 333 -12.29 -36.09 -2.10
C PHE A 333 -11.77 -35.77 -0.66
N GLY A 334 -12.41 -34.93 0.16
CA GLY A 334 -11.89 -34.61 1.52
C GLY A 334 -12.94 -34.35 2.61
N PRO A 335 -12.59 -34.51 3.91
CA PRO A 335 -13.50 -34.29 5.04
C PRO A 335 -13.92 -32.81 5.13
N ASN A 336 -15.08 -32.56 5.76
CA ASN A 336 -15.76 -31.26 5.91
C ASN A 336 -14.81 -30.06 6.00
N ARG A 337 -14.62 -29.32 4.90
CA ARG A 337 -13.78 -28.12 4.88
C ARG A 337 -14.40 -27.04 5.78
N PHE A 338 -13.59 -26.49 6.68
CA PHE A 338 -13.97 -25.36 7.52
C PHE A 338 -13.58 -24.04 6.85
N SER A 339 -14.42 -23.01 7.02
CA SER A 339 -14.03 -21.66 6.59
C SER A 339 -12.98 -21.10 7.56
N TYR A 340 -12.00 -20.37 7.03
CA TYR A 340 -11.00 -19.70 7.88
C TYR A 340 -11.68 -18.76 8.88
N LYS A 341 -12.78 -18.10 8.47
CA LYS A 341 -13.54 -17.19 9.33
C LYS A 341 -14.08 -17.93 10.56
N ASP A 342 -14.65 -19.11 10.37
CA ASP A 342 -15.22 -19.87 11.48
C ASP A 342 -14.14 -20.37 12.43
N LEU A 343 -12.99 -20.81 11.91
CA LEU A 343 -11.86 -21.22 12.75
C LEU A 343 -11.19 -20.04 13.46
N PHE A 344 -11.11 -18.89 12.81
CA PHE A 344 -10.61 -17.65 13.40
C PHE A 344 -11.53 -17.21 14.55
N LEU A 345 -12.85 -17.24 14.37
CA LEU A 345 -13.80 -16.96 15.43
C LEU A 345 -13.74 -18.01 16.55
N ALA A 346 -13.70 -19.30 16.19
CA ALA A 346 -13.64 -20.41 17.13
C ALA A 346 -12.44 -20.32 18.06
N THR A 347 -11.28 -19.90 17.55
CA THR A 347 -10.03 -19.75 18.30
C THR A 347 -9.81 -18.36 18.89
N GLU A 348 -10.80 -17.47 18.78
CA GLU A 348 -10.71 -16.04 19.13
C GLU A 348 -9.54 -15.29 18.49
N GLY A 349 -9.22 -15.62 17.24
CA GLY A 349 -8.13 -15.04 16.47
C GLY A 349 -6.77 -15.67 16.79
N PHE A 350 -6.75 -16.97 17.11
CA PHE A 350 -5.53 -17.70 17.46
C PHE A 350 -4.75 -17.07 18.64
N LYS A 351 -5.47 -16.53 19.64
CA LYS A 351 -4.86 -15.95 20.84
C LYS A 351 -4.04 -16.98 21.61
N ASN A 352 -2.95 -16.52 22.23
CA ASN A 352 -2.07 -17.37 23.03
C ASN A 352 -2.78 -18.07 24.20
N LYS A 353 -3.85 -17.49 24.76
CA LYS A 353 -4.66 -18.14 25.81
C LYS A 353 -5.30 -19.46 25.38
N ASN A 354 -5.52 -19.65 24.08
CA ASN A 354 -6.12 -20.85 23.50
C ASN A 354 -5.05 -21.81 22.96
N LEU A 355 -3.76 -21.51 23.11
CA LEU A 355 -2.67 -22.36 22.63
C LEU A 355 -2.53 -23.60 23.53
N LEU A 356 -2.74 -24.78 22.95
CA LEU A 356 -2.62 -26.08 23.63
C LEU A 356 -1.20 -26.63 23.62
N GLY A 357 -0.44 -26.29 22.56
CA GLY A 357 0.95 -26.73 22.42
C GLY A 357 1.61 -26.21 21.15
N THR A 358 2.94 -26.23 21.17
CA THR A 358 3.82 -25.90 20.04
C THR A 358 4.76 -27.06 19.76
N GLY A 359 4.71 -27.61 18.55
CA GLY A 359 5.57 -28.72 18.14
C GLY A 359 6.34 -28.41 16.84
N GLY A 360 7.17 -29.35 16.39
CA GLY A 360 7.93 -29.23 15.13
C GLY A 360 7.06 -29.07 13.88
N PHE A 361 5.77 -29.37 14.01
CA PHE A 361 4.78 -29.37 12.95
C PHE A 361 3.85 -28.14 12.99
N GLY A 362 3.95 -27.26 13.99
CA GLY A 362 3.15 -26.04 14.09
C GLY A 362 2.55 -25.78 15.47
N LYS A 363 1.51 -24.95 15.51
CA LYS A 363 0.83 -24.52 16.74
C LYS A 363 -0.58 -25.10 16.81
N VAL A 364 -0.99 -25.65 17.95
CA VAL A 364 -2.33 -26.22 18.14
C VAL A 364 -3.14 -25.33 19.08
N TYR A 365 -4.35 -24.97 18.68
CA TYR A 365 -5.24 -24.08 19.43
C TYR A 365 -6.54 -24.78 19.79
N LYS A 366 -7.06 -24.55 20.99
CA LYS A 366 -8.45 -24.87 21.34
C LYS A 366 -9.37 -23.89 20.61
N GLY A 367 -10.47 -24.40 20.06
CA GLY A 367 -11.53 -23.58 19.50
C GLY A 367 -12.91 -24.14 19.79
N ILE A 368 -13.92 -23.27 19.76
CA ILE A 368 -15.33 -23.66 19.86
C ILE A 368 -16.03 -23.23 18.59
N LEU A 369 -16.47 -24.20 17.78
CA LEU A 369 -17.08 -23.91 16.48
C LEU A 369 -18.37 -23.07 16.64
N PRO A 370 -18.54 -21.97 15.88
CA PRO A 370 -19.69 -21.07 16.07
C PRO A 370 -21.05 -21.73 15.79
N THR A 371 -21.09 -22.65 14.83
CA THR A 371 -22.32 -23.25 14.26
C THR A 371 -22.94 -24.32 15.15
N ASN A 372 -22.14 -25.21 15.72
CA ASN A 372 -22.62 -26.36 16.50
C ASN A 372 -22.07 -26.41 17.93
N LYS A 373 -21.28 -25.40 18.35
CA LYS A 373 -20.63 -25.32 19.67
C LYS A 373 -19.68 -26.49 19.98
N LEU A 374 -19.26 -27.23 18.97
CA LEU A 374 -18.32 -28.34 19.14
C LEU A 374 -16.93 -27.81 19.53
N GLU A 375 -16.34 -28.38 20.58
CA GLU A 375 -14.95 -28.10 20.96
C GLU A 375 -14.00 -28.83 20.01
N VAL A 376 -13.05 -28.09 19.43
CA VAL A 376 -12.10 -28.62 18.44
C VAL A 376 -10.67 -28.21 18.77
N ALA A 377 -9.71 -29.01 18.32
CA ALA A 377 -8.31 -28.66 18.29
C ALA A 377 -7.91 -28.25 16.86
N VAL A 378 -7.47 -27.01 16.68
CA VAL A 378 -7.06 -26.44 15.40
C VAL A 378 -5.53 -26.38 15.33
N LYS A 379 -4.93 -27.28 14.53
CA LYS A 379 -3.49 -27.36 14.27
C LYS A 379 -3.15 -26.45 13.07
N ARG A 380 -2.45 -25.35 13.34
CA ARG A 380 -1.96 -24.38 12.35
C ARG A 380 -0.51 -24.71 11.98
N LEU A 381 -0.30 -25.19 10.76
CA LEU A 381 1.01 -25.59 10.23
C LEU A 381 1.74 -24.38 9.64
N SER A 382 3.08 -24.39 9.68
CA SER A 382 3.89 -23.34 9.06
C SER A 382 3.90 -23.50 7.53
N HIS A 383 3.49 -22.45 6.82
CA HIS A 383 3.47 -22.42 5.35
C HIS A 383 4.84 -22.10 4.73
N GLU A 384 5.82 -21.67 5.52
CA GLU A 384 7.14 -21.27 5.02
C GLU A 384 8.07 -22.47 4.74
N SER A 385 7.70 -23.67 5.18
CA SER A 385 8.47 -24.89 4.93
C SER A 385 7.77 -25.81 3.91
N ARG A 386 8.55 -26.35 2.96
CA ARG A 386 8.09 -27.43 2.06
C ARG A 386 7.58 -28.65 2.84
N GLN A 387 8.13 -28.85 4.03
CA GLN A 387 7.76 -29.92 4.96
C GLN A 387 6.33 -29.76 5.48
N GLY A 388 5.92 -28.57 5.93
CA GLY A 388 4.59 -28.33 6.48
C GLY A 388 3.45 -28.49 5.46
N THR A 389 3.71 -28.19 4.17
CA THR A 389 2.74 -28.46 3.10
C THR A 389 2.63 -29.96 2.80
N LYS A 390 3.75 -30.70 2.85
CA LYS A 390 3.75 -32.15 2.67
C LYS A 390 2.96 -32.84 3.78
N GLU A 391 3.21 -32.49 5.03
CA GLU A 391 2.52 -33.03 6.21
C GLU A 391 1.02 -32.74 6.17
N PHE A 392 0.62 -31.52 5.78
CA PHE A 392 -0.79 -31.16 5.61
C PHE A 392 -1.53 -32.10 4.64
N ILE A 393 -0.93 -32.37 3.48
CA ILE A 393 -1.54 -33.22 2.46
C ILE A 393 -1.51 -34.68 2.91
N THR A 394 -0.39 -35.16 3.44
CA THR A 394 -0.25 -36.51 3.98
C THR A 394 -1.33 -36.78 5.03
N GLU A 395 -1.56 -35.84 5.93
CA GLU A 395 -2.54 -36.01 7.00
C GLU A 395 -3.98 -36.05 6.44
N ILE A 396 -4.36 -35.15 5.53
CA ILE A 396 -5.69 -35.21 4.88
C ILE A 396 -5.91 -36.52 4.11
N VAL A 397 -4.91 -36.96 3.34
CA VAL A 397 -4.99 -38.16 2.49
C VAL A 397 -4.95 -39.44 3.33
N SER A 398 -4.14 -39.48 4.38
CA SER A 398 -3.93 -40.69 5.19
C SER A 398 -4.97 -40.87 6.29
N ILE A 399 -5.43 -39.81 6.97
CA ILE A 399 -6.39 -39.91 8.10
C ILE A 399 -7.82 -39.48 7.73
N GLY A 400 -8.04 -38.76 6.63
CA GLY A 400 -9.35 -38.20 6.28
C GLY A 400 -10.48 -39.24 6.15
N ARG A 401 -10.14 -40.52 5.96
CA ARG A 401 -11.09 -41.65 5.89
C ARG A 401 -10.94 -42.67 7.01
N LEU A 402 -9.93 -42.54 7.87
CA LEU A 402 -9.71 -43.46 8.98
C LEU A 402 -10.67 -43.15 10.13
N ARG A 403 -11.27 -44.20 10.68
CA ARG A 403 -12.20 -44.10 11.82
C ARG A 403 -11.95 -45.25 12.78
N HIS A 404 -11.41 -44.93 13.94
CA HIS A 404 -11.18 -45.91 15.00
C HIS A 404 -11.32 -45.25 16.38
N ARG A 405 -11.83 -45.99 17.37
CA ARG A 405 -12.11 -45.46 18.72
C ARG A 405 -10.84 -44.98 19.46
N ASN A 406 -9.68 -45.56 19.14
CA ASN A 406 -8.38 -45.19 19.69
C ASN A 406 -7.53 -44.35 18.71
N LEU A 407 -8.19 -43.64 17.80
CA LEU A 407 -7.60 -42.70 16.85
C LEU A 407 -8.16 -41.29 17.13
N VAL A 408 -7.32 -40.26 17.05
CA VAL A 408 -7.77 -38.87 17.12
C VAL A 408 -8.41 -38.50 15.78
N GLN A 409 -9.73 -38.28 15.77
CA GLN A 409 -10.46 -38.05 14.53
C GLN A 409 -10.10 -36.69 13.90
N LEU A 410 -9.68 -36.72 12.63
CA LEU A 410 -9.66 -35.52 11.79
C LEU A 410 -11.10 -35.18 11.39
N LEU A 411 -11.58 -34.02 11.83
CA LEU A 411 -12.91 -33.51 11.52
C LEU A 411 -12.96 -32.79 10.18
N GLY A 412 -11.84 -32.17 9.80
CA GLY A 412 -11.73 -31.41 8.56
C GLY A 412 -10.47 -30.58 8.49
N TYR A 413 -10.43 -29.70 7.50
CA TYR A 413 -9.27 -28.85 7.24
C TYR A 413 -9.70 -27.47 6.73
N CYS A 414 -8.77 -26.52 6.78
CA CYS A 414 -8.90 -25.22 6.16
C CYS A 414 -7.57 -24.85 5.48
N ARG A 415 -7.64 -24.52 4.19
CA ARG A 415 -6.50 -24.05 3.39
C ARG A 415 -6.82 -22.68 2.82
N ARG A 416 -5.97 -21.68 3.11
CA ARG A 416 -6.13 -20.30 2.61
C ARG A 416 -4.79 -19.55 2.60
N LYS A 417 -4.26 -19.17 1.41
CA LYS A 417 -3.16 -18.19 1.20
C LYS A 417 -2.13 -18.08 2.36
N GLY A 418 -1.23 -19.04 2.54
CA GLY A 418 -0.30 -18.97 3.66
C GLY A 418 -0.75 -19.73 4.92
N GLU A 419 -2.00 -20.18 4.97
CA GLU A 419 -2.60 -20.83 6.14
C GLU A 419 -3.00 -22.26 5.80
N LEU A 420 -2.42 -23.19 6.54
CA LEU A 420 -2.70 -24.63 6.49
C LEU A 420 -3.17 -25.05 7.89
N LEU A 421 -4.45 -25.39 8.00
CA LEU A 421 -5.12 -25.65 9.27
C LEU A 421 -5.80 -27.01 9.23
N LEU A 422 -5.54 -27.86 10.22
CA LEU A 422 -6.20 -29.14 10.42
C LEU A 422 -7.07 -29.06 11.68
N VAL A 423 -8.26 -29.65 11.64
CA VAL A 423 -9.26 -29.57 12.70
C VAL A 423 -9.53 -30.97 13.22
N TYR A 424 -9.28 -31.20 14.52
CA TYR A 424 -9.48 -32.47 15.20
C TYR A 424 -10.47 -32.33 16.35
N ASP A 425 -10.94 -33.48 16.83
CA ASP A 425 -11.57 -33.57 18.14
C ASP A 425 -10.65 -32.99 19.23
N TYR A 426 -11.21 -32.19 20.13
CA TYR A 426 -10.49 -31.68 21.28
C TYR A 426 -10.32 -32.76 22.35
N MET A 427 -9.08 -32.96 22.81
CA MET A 427 -8.71 -33.93 23.85
C MET A 427 -8.46 -33.20 25.18
N PRO A 428 -9.40 -33.21 26.14
CA PRO A 428 -9.36 -32.33 27.31
C PRO A 428 -8.23 -32.65 28.28
N ASN A 429 -7.76 -33.90 28.32
CA ASN A 429 -6.71 -34.32 29.25
C ASN A 429 -5.29 -34.15 28.67
N GLY A 430 -5.17 -33.80 27.38
CA GLY A 430 -3.89 -33.58 26.71
C GLY A 430 -3.12 -34.88 26.43
N SER A 431 -1.80 -34.77 26.27
CA SER A 431 -0.91 -35.87 25.90
C SER A 431 -0.48 -36.73 27.10
N LEU A 432 -0.24 -38.02 26.85
CA LEU A 432 0.12 -39.01 27.87
C LEU A 432 1.49 -38.74 28.52
N ASP A 433 2.46 -38.22 27.77
CA ASP A 433 3.80 -37.87 28.28
C ASP A 433 3.75 -36.92 29.50
N LYS A 434 2.76 -36.02 29.56
CA LYS A 434 2.53 -35.15 30.72
C LYS A 434 2.16 -35.92 31.98
N TYR A 435 1.50 -37.07 31.86
CA TYR A 435 1.19 -37.93 33.01
C TYR A 435 2.36 -38.84 33.38
N LEU A 436 3.28 -39.11 32.45
CA LEU A 436 4.46 -39.93 32.69
C LEU A 436 5.62 -39.15 33.32
N TYR A 437 5.82 -37.88 32.95
CA TYR A 437 7.02 -37.12 33.34
C TYR A 437 6.78 -35.90 34.21
N SER A 438 5.56 -35.34 34.24
CA SER A 438 5.28 -34.14 35.03
C SER A 438 5.10 -34.49 36.50
N GLU A 439 5.66 -33.68 37.40
CA GLU A 439 5.44 -33.79 38.85
C GLU A 439 4.08 -33.21 39.27
N ASP A 440 3.57 -32.24 38.49
CA ASP A 440 2.32 -31.51 38.79
C ASP A 440 1.02 -32.29 38.50
N LYS A 441 1.09 -33.41 37.75
CA LYS A 441 -0.09 -34.23 37.41
C LYS A 441 -0.06 -35.54 38.18
N LEU A 442 -1.21 -35.93 38.73
CA LEU A 442 -1.40 -37.24 39.34
C LEU A 442 -1.09 -38.34 38.30
N SER A 443 -0.18 -39.25 38.67
CA SER A 443 0.21 -40.38 37.82
C SER A 443 -1.00 -41.27 37.52
N LEU A 444 -1.11 -41.74 36.27
CA LEU A 444 -2.09 -42.75 35.91
C LEU A 444 -1.79 -44.07 36.64
N ASP A 445 -2.84 -44.70 37.16
CA ASP A 445 -2.76 -46.04 37.74
C ASP A 445 -2.44 -47.09 36.67
N TRP A 446 -2.08 -48.29 37.13
CA TRP A 446 -1.70 -49.36 36.21
C TRP A 446 -2.83 -49.76 35.26
N ASN A 447 -4.07 -49.86 35.77
CA ASN A 447 -5.23 -50.26 34.98
C ASN A 447 -5.46 -49.32 33.79
N LYS A 448 -5.36 -48.00 34.01
CA LYS A 448 -5.46 -47.00 32.94
C LYS A 448 -4.29 -47.09 31.96
N ARG A 449 -3.05 -47.27 32.44
CA ARG A 449 -1.88 -47.47 31.55
C ARG A 449 -2.05 -48.71 30.67
N PHE A 450 -2.47 -49.83 31.25
CA PHE A 450 -2.71 -51.07 30.53
C PHE A 450 -3.86 -50.94 29.52
N HIS A 451 -4.93 -50.21 29.88
CA HIS A 451 -6.01 -49.89 28.94
C HIS A 451 -5.54 -49.03 27.76
N ILE A 452 -4.69 -48.03 28.00
CA ILE A 452 -4.09 -47.20 26.95
C ILE A 452 -3.20 -48.03 26.02
N ILE A 453 -2.39 -48.94 26.57
CA ILE A 453 -1.56 -49.88 25.80
C ILE A 453 -2.43 -50.67 24.81
N LYS A 454 -3.52 -51.29 25.31
CA LYS A 454 -4.46 -52.03 24.47
C LYS A 454 -5.12 -51.15 23.42
N GLY A 455 -5.48 -49.93 23.77
CA GLY A 455 -6.08 -48.97 22.84
C GLY A 455 -5.15 -48.61 21.69
N VAL A 456 -3.89 -48.29 21.99
CA VAL A 456 -2.88 -47.97 20.96
C VAL A 456 -2.58 -49.20 20.09
N ALA A 457 -2.45 -50.39 20.69
CA ALA A 457 -2.25 -51.63 19.94
C ALA A 457 -3.41 -51.94 18.99
N SER A 458 -4.66 -51.77 19.46
CA SER A 458 -5.88 -51.91 18.65
C SER A 458 -5.89 -50.91 17.49
N CYS A 459 -5.44 -49.68 17.71
CA CYS A 459 -5.33 -48.68 16.64
C CYS A 459 -4.30 -49.08 15.58
N LEU A 460 -3.11 -49.55 16.00
CA LEU A 460 -2.07 -49.97 15.06
C LEU A 460 -2.46 -51.24 14.28
N LEU A 461 -3.15 -52.19 14.92
CA LEU A 461 -3.75 -53.33 14.23
C LEU A 461 -4.69 -52.87 13.12
N TYR A 462 -5.59 -51.94 13.45
CA TYR A 462 -6.49 -51.34 12.47
C TYR A 462 -5.72 -50.71 11.29
N LEU A 463 -4.68 -49.92 11.57
CA LEU A 463 -3.87 -49.26 10.53
C LEU A 463 -3.09 -50.23 9.65
N HIS A 464 -2.55 -51.31 10.21
CA HIS A 464 -1.66 -52.23 9.50
C HIS A 464 -2.39 -53.32 8.74
N GLU A 465 -3.50 -53.83 9.28
CA GLU A 465 -4.13 -55.07 8.80
C GLU A 465 -5.60 -54.88 8.39
N GLU A 466 -6.35 -53.97 9.03
CA GLU A 466 -7.81 -53.82 8.79
C GLU A 466 -8.14 -52.67 7.83
N CYS A 467 -7.21 -51.74 7.62
CA CYS A 467 -7.36 -50.68 6.64
C CYS A 467 -7.22 -51.20 5.21
N GLU A 468 -7.95 -50.58 4.29
CA GLU A 468 -7.90 -50.87 2.84
C GLU A 468 -6.48 -50.82 2.25
N SER A 469 -5.65 -49.94 2.77
CA SER A 469 -4.22 -49.87 2.50
C SER A 469 -3.46 -49.92 3.83
N VAL A 470 -2.27 -50.52 3.84
CA VAL A 470 -1.39 -50.54 5.00
C VAL A 470 -0.97 -49.11 5.33
N VAL A 471 -1.39 -48.58 6.48
CA VAL A 471 -1.00 -47.24 6.95
C VAL A 471 0.11 -47.37 8.00
N ILE A 472 1.30 -46.88 7.67
CA ILE A 472 2.44 -46.82 8.60
C ILE A 472 2.46 -45.44 9.25
N HIS A 473 2.35 -45.38 10.58
CA HIS A 473 2.26 -44.15 11.37
C HIS A 473 3.58 -43.38 11.43
N ARG A 474 4.70 -44.08 11.67
CA ARG A 474 6.09 -43.58 11.69
C ARG A 474 6.49 -42.63 12.82
N ASP A 475 5.56 -42.19 13.65
CA ASP A 475 5.84 -41.35 14.83
C ASP A 475 5.06 -41.78 16.09
N ILE A 476 5.10 -43.07 16.41
CA ILE A 476 4.46 -43.61 17.63
C ILE A 476 5.32 -43.24 18.84
N LYS A 477 4.75 -42.50 19.81
CA LYS A 477 5.39 -42.07 21.06
C LYS A 477 4.36 -41.55 22.07
N ALA A 478 4.70 -41.48 23.37
CA ALA A 478 3.74 -41.03 24.38
C ALA A 478 3.21 -39.61 24.18
N SER A 479 3.98 -38.68 23.58
CA SER A 479 3.49 -37.32 23.31
C SER A 479 2.46 -37.23 22.17
N ASN A 480 2.37 -38.28 21.33
CA ASN A 480 1.38 -38.39 20.26
C ASN A 480 0.15 -39.23 20.66
N VAL A 481 0.13 -39.77 21.89
CA VAL A 481 -1.05 -40.41 22.48
C VAL A 481 -1.79 -39.38 23.32
N LEU A 482 -2.96 -38.96 22.85
CA LEU A 482 -3.83 -38.01 23.53
C LEU A 482 -4.89 -38.74 24.37
N LEU A 483 -5.32 -38.10 25.46
CA LEU A 483 -6.31 -38.65 26.39
C LEU A 483 -7.64 -37.91 26.24
N ASP A 484 -8.70 -38.67 25.98
CA ASP A 484 -10.08 -38.14 25.97
C ASP A 484 -10.61 -37.90 27.39
N SER A 485 -11.88 -37.47 27.51
CA SER A 485 -12.52 -37.16 28.80
C SER A 485 -12.54 -38.32 29.80
N GLU A 486 -12.48 -39.56 29.32
CA GLU A 486 -12.51 -40.78 30.15
C GLU A 486 -11.11 -41.35 30.43
N LEU A 487 -10.07 -40.64 29.99
CA LEU A 487 -8.67 -41.05 30.01
C LEU A 487 -8.38 -42.27 29.11
N ASN A 488 -9.14 -42.43 28.03
CA ASN A 488 -8.81 -43.43 27.01
C ASN A 488 -7.73 -42.88 26.07
N GLY A 489 -6.78 -43.74 25.70
CA GLY A 489 -5.69 -43.39 24.80
C GLY A 489 -6.13 -43.35 23.34
N ARG A 490 -5.85 -42.24 22.66
CA ARG A 490 -6.08 -42.02 21.24
C ARG A 490 -4.80 -41.60 20.54
N LEU A 491 -4.38 -42.37 19.55
CA LEU A 491 -3.20 -42.09 18.75
C LEU A 491 -3.50 -40.93 17.78
N GLY A 492 -2.64 -39.92 17.74
CA GLY A 492 -2.73 -38.78 16.84
C GLY A 492 -1.39 -38.45 16.19
N ASP A 493 -1.40 -37.38 15.39
CA ASP A 493 -0.26 -36.85 14.63
C ASP A 493 0.23 -37.75 13.48
N PHE A 494 -0.48 -37.67 12.35
CA PHE A 494 -0.23 -38.47 11.14
C PHE A 494 0.61 -37.72 10.11
N GLY A 495 1.27 -36.63 10.49
CA GLY A 495 2.05 -35.79 9.57
C GLY A 495 3.17 -36.56 8.83
N LEU A 496 3.68 -37.64 9.43
CA LEU A 496 4.72 -38.49 8.84
C LEU A 496 4.19 -39.81 8.26
N ALA A 497 2.87 -40.05 8.35
CA ALA A 497 2.27 -41.32 7.98
C ALA A 497 2.44 -41.65 6.48
N LYS A 498 2.35 -42.93 6.14
CA LYS A 498 2.43 -43.36 4.74
C LYS A 498 1.57 -44.59 4.48
N SER A 499 0.78 -44.55 3.41
CA SER A 499 -0.04 -45.68 2.97
C SER A 499 0.59 -46.45 1.81
N TYR A 500 0.34 -47.76 1.76
CA TYR A 500 0.74 -48.67 0.69
C TYR A 500 -0.36 -49.72 0.45
N ASP A 501 -0.53 -50.15 -0.79
CA ASP A 501 -1.43 -51.27 -1.08
C ASP A 501 -0.87 -52.57 -0.50
N HIS A 502 -1.74 -53.43 0.02
CA HIS A 502 -1.37 -54.71 0.60
C HIS A 502 -0.56 -55.55 -0.40
N GLY A 503 0.64 -56.01 0.00
CA GLY A 503 1.54 -56.80 -0.85
C GLY A 503 2.56 -56.01 -1.69
N SER A 504 2.56 -54.67 -1.63
CA SER A 504 3.54 -53.83 -2.33
C SER A 504 4.90 -53.73 -1.60
N ASP A 505 6.04 -53.73 -2.31
CA ASP A 505 7.37 -53.48 -1.69
C ASP A 505 7.51 -52.01 -1.27
N PRO A 506 7.81 -51.71 0.01
CA PRO A 506 8.02 -50.35 0.46
C PRO A 506 9.20 -49.69 -0.26
N GLN A 507 8.93 -48.58 -0.95
CA GLN A 507 9.94 -47.79 -1.63
C GLN A 507 10.82 -47.03 -0.62
N THR A 508 12.09 -46.80 -0.97
CA THR A 508 13.02 -46.04 -0.12
C THR A 508 12.53 -44.61 0.05
N THR A 509 12.42 -44.16 1.30
CA THR A 509 11.98 -42.81 1.66
C THR A 509 13.03 -42.09 2.51
N ARG A 510 12.83 -40.78 2.73
CA ARG A 510 13.61 -40.03 3.71
C ARG A 510 13.37 -40.63 5.10
N VAL A 511 14.46 -40.91 5.83
CA VAL A 511 14.40 -41.30 7.24
C VAL A 511 13.85 -40.12 8.05
N VAL A 512 12.70 -40.32 8.69
CA VAL A 512 12.00 -39.36 9.56
C VAL A 512 11.40 -40.12 10.74
N GLY A 513 11.29 -39.46 11.90
CA GLY A 513 10.77 -40.01 13.15
C GLY A 513 11.57 -39.53 14.37
N THR A 514 11.14 -39.91 15.57
CA THR A 514 11.75 -39.46 16.84
C THR A 514 12.90 -40.38 17.26
N MET A 515 14.08 -39.82 17.54
CA MET A 515 15.25 -40.57 18.03
C MET A 515 14.89 -41.32 19.32
N GLY A 516 15.23 -42.61 19.39
CA GLY A 516 14.79 -43.52 20.46
C GLY A 516 13.67 -44.48 20.03
N TYR A 517 12.79 -44.07 19.10
CA TYR A 517 11.69 -44.89 18.57
C TYR A 517 11.96 -45.39 17.14
N LEU A 518 13.05 -44.96 16.51
CA LEU A 518 13.41 -45.33 15.15
C LEU A 518 13.99 -46.74 15.09
N ALA A 519 13.36 -47.61 14.31
CA ALA A 519 13.85 -48.96 14.06
C ALA A 519 15.22 -48.96 13.35
N PRO A 520 16.17 -49.85 13.70
CA PRO A 520 17.51 -49.88 13.11
C PRO A 520 17.51 -50.06 11.58
N GLU A 521 16.64 -50.91 11.06
CA GLU A 521 16.54 -51.17 9.62
C GLU A 521 15.97 -49.98 8.84
N LEU A 522 15.13 -49.15 9.46
CA LEU A 522 14.63 -47.92 8.84
C LEU A 522 15.76 -46.90 8.67
N VAL A 523 16.67 -46.80 9.65
CA VAL A 523 17.86 -45.94 9.59
C VAL A 523 18.84 -46.42 8.51
N ARG A 524 18.96 -47.74 8.34
CA ARG A 524 19.87 -48.37 7.35
C ARG A 524 19.33 -48.34 5.92
N THR A 525 18.05 -48.65 5.72
CA THR A 525 17.47 -48.89 4.39
C THR A 525 16.57 -47.76 3.88
N GLY A 526 16.10 -46.87 4.77
CA GLY A 526 15.12 -45.84 4.45
C GLY A 526 13.71 -46.36 4.11
N LYS A 527 13.47 -47.67 4.22
CA LYS A 527 12.19 -48.32 3.90
C LYS A 527 11.32 -48.47 5.17
N PRO A 528 10.21 -47.73 5.32
CA PRO A 528 9.28 -47.93 6.43
C PRO A 528 8.42 -49.17 6.19
N SER A 529 8.12 -49.94 7.24
CA SER A 529 7.22 -51.10 7.21
C SER A 529 6.33 -51.15 8.46
N PRO A 530 5.24 -51.96 8.49
CA PRO A 530 4.49 -52.21 9.72
C PRO A 530 5.38 -52.60 10.90
N LEU A 531 6.43 -53.39 10.65
CA LEU A 531 7.40 -53.81 11.67
C LEU A 531 8.24 -52.66 12.23
N THR A 532 8.40 -51.55 11.49
CA THR A 532 9.04 -50.33 12.02
C THR A 532 8.15 -49.61 13.02
N ASP A 533 6.83 -49.63 12.83
CA ASP A 533 5.86 -49.14 13.82
C ASP A 533 5.78 -50.06 15.03
N VAL A 534 5.85 -51.39 14.84
CA VAL A 534 5.91 -52.37 15.94
C VAL A 534 7.12 -52.09 16.85
N PHE A 535 8.27 -51.72 16.28
CA PHE A 535 9.44 -51.33 17.07
C PHE A 535 9.19 -50.07 17.91
N ALA A 536 8.62 -49.04 17.30
CA ALA A 536 8.26 -47.80 18.00
C ALA A 536 7.21 -48.07 19.10
N PHE A 537 6.25 -48.96 18.84
CA PHE A 537 5.29 -49.45 19.83
C PHE A 537 5.97 -50.20 20.97
N GLY A 538 6.96 -51.06 20.69
CA GLY A 538 7.76 -51.73 21.71
C GLY A 538 8.48 -50.75 22.63
N THR A 539 9.07 -49.70 22.07
CA THR A 539 9.68 -48.61 22.82
C THR A 539 8.64 -47.88 23.68
N PHE A 540 7.45 -47.62 23.13
CA PHE A 540 6.32 -47.03 23.85
C PHE A 540 5.83 -47.90 25.02
N LEU A 541 5.83 -49.23 24.89
CA LEU A 541 5.48 -50.15 26.00
C LEU A 541 6.46 -50.02 27.17
N LEU A 542 7.76 -49.91 26.88
CA LEU A 542 8.78 -49.69 27.91
C LEU A 542 8.62 -48.30 28.53
N GLU A 543 8.39 -47.29 27.71
CA GLU A 543 8.18 -45.90 28.14
C GLU A 543 7.02 -45.77 29.15
N ILE A 544 5.85 -46.33 28.83
CA ILE A 544 4.66 -46.22 29.67
C ILE A 544 4.75 -47.06 30.96
N THR A 545 5.41 -48.23 30.92
CA THR A 545 5.57 -49.09 32.10
C THR A 545 6.66 -48.59 33.04
N CYS A 546 7.78 -48.12 32.51
CA CYS A 546 8.89 -47.59 33.31
C CYS A 546 8.66 -46.14 33.76
N GLY A 547 7.77 -45.39 33.09
CA GLY A 547 7.57 -43.96 33.35
C GLY A 547 8.81 -43.13 32.98
N GLN A 548 9.56 -43.57 31.97
CA GLN A 548 10.89 -43.04 31.64
C GLN A 548 11.03 -42.76 30.14
N ARG A 549 11.81 -41.73 29.78
CA ARG A 549 12.07 -41.41 28.36
C ARG A 549 12.93 -42.49 27.70
N PRO A 550 12.70 -42.83 26.41
CA PRO A 550 13.48 -43.86 25.72
C PRO A 550 14.97 -43.60 25.58
N VAL A 551 15.38 -42.32 25.57
CA VAL A 551 16.79 -41.90 25.57
C VAL A 551 17.05 -41.15 26.86
N LYS A 552 18.01 -41.62 27.64
CA LYS A 552 18.45 -40.99 28.88
C LYS A 552 19.91 -40.61 28.81
N GLN A 553 20.27 -39.56 29.55
CA GLN A 553 21.66 -39.20 29.80
C GLN A 553 21.98 -39.54 31.26
N ASN A 554 23.10 -40.22 31.49
CA ASN A 554 23.62 -40.42 32.84
C ASN A 554 24.24 -39.12 33.37
N ALA A 555 24.64 -39.09 34.65
CA ALA A 555 25.27 -37.92 35.27
C ALA A 555 26.63 -37.54 34.62
N GLN A 556 27.23 -38.46 33.87
CA GLN A 556 28.48 -38.31 33.14
C GLN A 556 28.28 -37.81 31.69
N GLY A 557 27.03 -37.69 31.22
CA GLY A 557 26.68 -37.22 29.87
C GLY A 557 26.53 -38.31 28.81
N ASP A 558 26.77 -39.59 29.14
CA ASP A 558 26.61 -40.70 28.22
C ASP A 558 25.12 -41.01 28.00
N ARG A 559 24.76 -41.23 26.73
CA ARG A 559 23.40 -41.60 26.33
C ARG A 559 23.22 -43.10 26.40
N PHE A 560 22.17 -43.56 27.08
CA PHE A 560 21.76 -44.95 27.09
C PHE A 560 20.28 -45.09 26.69
N MET A 561 19.95 -46.21 26.05
CA MET A 561 18.59 -46.51 25.59
C MET A 561 17.82 -47.24 26.69
N LEU A 562 16.53 -46.92 26.81
CA LEU A 562 15.63 -47.58 27.75
C LEU A 562 15.52 -49.09 27.49
N VAL A 563 15.58 -49.50 26.21
CA VAL A 563 15.58 -50.91 25.80
C VAL A 563 16.76 -51.67 26.42
N ASP A 564 17.97 -51.11 26.33
CA ASP A 564 19.19 -51.74 26.86
C ASP A 564 19.13 -51.85 28.39
N TRP A 565 18.61 -50.81 29.06
CA TRP A 565 18.46 -50.79 30.51
C TRP A 565 17.47 -51.84 31.03
N VAL A 566 16.30 -51.97 30.38
CA VAL A 566 15.31 -53.00 30.75
C VAL A 566 15.85 -54.41 30.50
N LEU A 567 16.59 -54.59 29.39
CA LEU A 567 17.23 -55.86 29.06
C LEU A 567 18.28 -56.27 30.11
N GLU A 568 19.10 -55.34 30.59
CA GLU A 568 20.09 -55.59 31.64
C GLU A 568 19.43 -56.04 32.96
N HIS A 569 18.35 -55.39 33.36
CA HIS A 569 17.57 -55.78 34.54
C HIS A 569 16.89 -57.15 34.34
N TRP A 570 16.49 -57.49 33.12
CA TRP A 570 15.96 -58.82 32.83
C TRP A 570 17.03 -59.91 33.00
N GLN A 571 18.23 -59.68 32.48
CA GLN A 571 19.37 -60.59 32.62
C GLN A 571 19.76 -60.81 34.08
N LYS A 572 19.63 -59.77 34.92
CA LYS A 572 19.90 -59.82 36.36
C LYS A 572 18.75 -60.39 37.21
N GLY A 573 17.61 -60.73 36.59
CA GLY A 573 16.42 -61.20 37.30
C GLY A 573 15.67 -60.13 38.11
N SER A 574 15.98 -58.84 37.91
CA SER A 574 15.43 -57.70 38.65
C SER A 574 14.47 -56.83 37.83
N MET A 575 13.74 -57.41 36.87
CA MET A 575 12.84 -56.71 35.95
C MET A 575 11.76 -55.86 36.67
N VAL A 576 11.26 -56.29 37.82
CA VAL A 576 10.25 -55.57 38.61
C VAL A 576 10.75 -54.20 39.06
N GLU A 577 12.06 -54.02 39.25
CA GLU A 577 12.66 -52.73 39.64
C GLU A 577 12.57 -51.67 38.54
N THR A 578 12.29 -52.08 37.30
CA THR A 578 12.17 -51.18 36.15
C THR A 578 10.79 -50.51 36.06
N ILE A 579 9.80 -51.01 36.80
CA ILE A 579 8.44 -50.47 36.82
C ILE A 579 8.43 -49.08 37.46
N ASP A 580 7.60 -48.18 36.93
CA ASP A 580 7.49 -46.80 37.43
C ASP A 580 7.21 -46.77 38.95
N LYS A 581 8.17 -46.22 39.70
CA LYS A 581 8.11 -46.11 41.16
C LYS A 581 6.89 -45.32 41.65
N ARG A 582 6.33 -44.44 40.81
CA ARG A 582 5.13 -43.65 41.13
C ARG A 582 3.85 -44.49 41.19
N LEU A 583 3.86 -45.74 40.74
CA LEU A 583 2.74 -46.67 40.86
C LEU A 583 2.57 -47.23 42.29
N GLN A 584 3.55 -47.02 43.20
CA GLN A 584 3.48 -47.33 44.63
C GLN A 584 2.97 -48.75 44.99
N GLY A 585 3.21 -49.74 44.12
CA GLY A 585 2.75 -51.12 44.34
C GLY A 585 1.33 -51.44 43.88
N ASN A 586 0.55 -50.45 43.43
CA ASN A 586 -0.79 -50.65 42.82
C ASN A 586 -0.69 -51.06 41.34
N CYS A 587 0.12 -52.08 41.07
CA CYS A 587 0.42 -52.57 39.73
C CYS A 587 0.35 -54.10 39.72
N ASN A 588 -0.36 -54.66 38.75
CA ASN A 588 -0.36 -56.10 38.54
C ASN A 588 1.00 -56.50 37.96
N ILE A 589 1.87 -57.07 38.80
CA ILE A 589 3.25 -57.41 38.44
C ILE A 589 3.30 -58.38 37.26
N ASN A 590 2.34 -59.30 37.14
CA ASN A 590 2.29 -60.26 36.04
C ASN A 590 2.01 -59.55 34.70
N GLU A 591 1.05 -58.62 34.68
CA GLU A 591 0.76 -57.81 33.50
C GLU A 591 1.93 -56.87 33.16
N ALA A 592 2.56 -56.25 34.15
CA ALA A 592 3.70 -55.36 33.93
C ALA A 592 4.91 -56.11 33.36
N CYS A 593 5.23 -57.28 33.92
CA CYS A 593 6.28 -58.15 33.40
C CYS A 593 5.95 -58.65 31.98
N LEU A 594 4.68 -58.97 31.69
CA LEU A 594 4.22 -59.31 30.34
C LEU A 594 4.48 -58.15 29.37
N VAL A 595 4.09 -56.92 29.73
CA VAL A 595 4.28 -55.72 28.90
C VAL A 595 5.76 -55.41 28.68
N LEU A 596 6.61 -55.56 29.71
CA LEU A 596 8.05 -55.34 29.57
C LEU A 596 8.69 -56.36 28.62
N LYS A 597 8.37 -57.65 28.77
CA LYS A 597 8.86 -58.70 27.86
C LYS A 597 8.35 -58.49 26.44
N LEU A 598 7.07 -58.17 26.27
CA LEU A 598 6.49 -57.84 24.98
C LEU A 598 7.13 -56.59 24.36
N GLY A 599 7.45 -55.57 25.17
CA GLY A 599 8.20 -54.39 24.76
C GLY A 599 9.57 -54.73 24.20
N LEU A 600 10.32 -55.63 24.86
CA LEU A 600 11.60 -56.15 24.37
C LEU A 600 11.44 -56.97 23.09
N LEU A 601 10.41 -57.82 23.00
CA LEU A 601 10.11 -58.63 21.81
C LEU A 601 9.75 -57.76 20.58
N CYS A 602 8.96 -56.70 20.78
CA CYS A 602 8.65 -55.72 19.74
C CYS A 602 9.88 -54.87 19.37
N SER A 603 10.81 -54.64 20.30
CA SER A 603 12.02 -53.84 20.09
C SER A 603 13.23 -54.64 19.58
N GLN A 604 13.00 -55.84 19.04
CA GLN A 604 14.07 -56.67 18.49
C GLN A 604 14.81 -55.95 17.35
N PRO A 605 16.16 -56.04 17.26
CA PRO A 605 16.93 -55.37 16.20
C PRO A 605 16.56 -55.85 14.79
N PHE A 606 16.20 -57.13 14.65
CA PHE A 606 15.79 -57.72 13.38
C PHE A 606 14.26 -57.67 13.22
N ALA A 607 13.79 -57.01 12.17
CA ALA A 607 12.34 -56.86 11.90
C ALA A 607 11.58 -58.19 11.87
N ARG A 608 12.16 -59.24 11.27
CA ARG A 608 11.54 -60.58 11.16
C ARG A 608 11.28 -61.28 12.50
N SER A 609 11.96 -60.85 13.56
CA SER A 609 11.82 -61.42 14.90
C SER A 609 10.74 -60.72 15.72
N ARG A 610 10.14 -59.64 15.19
CA ARG A 610 9.06 -58.89 15.84
C ARG A 610 7.70 -59.51 15.51
N PRO A 611 6.74 -59.50 16.43
CA PRO A 611 5.38 -59.96 16.19
C PRO A 611 4.61 -58.99 15.28
N SER A 612 3.54 -59.46 14.62
CA SER A 612 2.54 -58.57 14.02
C SER A 612 1.65 -57.94 15.10
N MET A 613 0.97 -56.84 14.78
CA MET A 613 0.06 -56.19 15.73
C MET A 613 -1.11 -57.09 16.14
N ASN A 614 -1.53 -58.03 15.29
CA ASN A 614 -2.51 -59.05 15.66
C ASN A 614 -1.99 -59.97 16.78
N HIS A 615 -0.76 -60.49 16.67
CA HIS A 615 -0.15 -61.29 17.74
C HIS A 615 0.03 -60.48 19.03
N VAL A 616 0.45 -59.21 18.91
CA VAL A 616 0.55 -58.28 20.06
C VAL A 616 -0.79 -58.18 20.80
N MET A 617 -1.90 -58.05 20.07
CA MET A 617 -3.23 -58.00 20.67
C MET A 617 -3.63 -59.31 21.37
N LEU A 618 -3.33 -60.47 20.76
CA LEU A 618 -3.58 -61.78 21.37
C LEU A 618 -2.80 -61.97 22.68
N TYR A 619 -1.53 -61.52 22.73
CA TYR A 619 -0.73 -61.56 23.96
C TYR A 619 -1.29 -60.63 25.05
N LEU A 620 -1.66 -59.40 24.69
CA LEU A 620 -2.21 -58.44 25.65
C LEU A 620 -3.59 -58.84 26.20
N ASN A 621 -4.38 -59.59 25.43
CA ASN A 621 -5.68 -60.11 25.86
C ASN A 621 -5.58 -61.39 26.69
N GLY A 622 -4.43 -62.07 26.66
CA GLY A 622 -4.25 -63.37 27.29
C GLY A 622 -4.81 -64.54 26.47
N ASP A 623 -5.19 -64.28 25.21
CA ASP A 623 -5.69 -65.30 24.28
C ASP A 623 -4.55 -66.22 23.79
N MET A 624 -3.30 -65.75 23.89
CA MET A 624 -2.10 -66.49 23.57
C MET A 624 -1.00 -66.19 24.60
N PRO A 625 -0.24 -67.19 25.09
CA PRO A 625 0.93 -66.93 25.93
C PRO A 625 2.08 -66.34 25.08
N LEU A 626 2.88 -65.46 25.71
CA LEU A 626 4.08 -64.91 25.07
C LEU A 626 5.07 -66.06 24.77
N PRO A 627 5.71 -66.11 23.59
CA PRO A 627 6.71 -67.15 23.28
C PRO A 627 7.86 -67.10 24.29
N GLU A 628 8.43 -68.26 24.64
CA GLU A 628 9.65 -68.31 25.44
C GLU A 628 10.85 -67.87 24.59
N PHE A 629 11.46 -66.72 24.94
CA PHE A 629 12.71 -66.24 24.33
C PHE A 629 13.70 -65.84 25.43
N THR A 630 14.99 -66.03 25.18
CA THR A 630 16.03 -65.79 26.19
C THR A 630 16.58 -64.35 26.09
N PRO A 631 17.08 -63.76 27.20
CA PRO A 631 17.74 -62.45 27.16
C PRO A 631 18.99 -62.40 26.25
N THR A 632 19.57 -63.57 25.95
CA THR A 632 20.69 -63.76 25.01
C THR A 632 20.27 -63.55 23.55
N ASP A 633 19.02 -63.85 23.18
CA ASP A 633 18.51 -63.65 21.82
C ASP A 633 18.36 -62.14 21.48
N THR A 634 18.33 -61.29 22.50
CA THR A 634 18.23 -59.82 22.41
C THR A 634 19.57 -59.08 22.51
N SER A 635 20.72 -59.77 22.64
CA SER A 635 21.99 -59.16 23.06
C SER A 635 22.80 -58.45 21.94
N LEU A 636 22.24 -57.42 21.32
CA LEU A 636 22.97 -56.51 20.43
C LEU A 636 22.82 -55.08 20.94
N ASN A 637 23.94 -54.40 21.21
CA ASN A 637 23.93 -53.00 21.66
C ASN A 637 23.30 -52.12 20.57
N MET A 638 22.11 -51.59 20.85
CA MET A 638 21.30 -50.86 19.88
C MET A 638 21.95 -49.54 19.45
N LEU A 639 22.70 -48.88 20.35
CA LEU A 639 23.45 -47.67 20.03
C LEU A 639 24.56 -47.95 19.00
N ALA A 640 25.30 -49.05 19.18
CA ALA A 640 26.39 -49.44 18.28
C ALA A 640 25.90 -49.82 16.87
N LEU A 641 24.70 -50.41 16.75
CA LEU A 641 24.06 -50.68 15.46
C LEU A 641 23.62 -49.41 14.72
N MET A 642 23.35 -48.32 15.45
CA MET A 642 23.01 -47.02 14.88
C MET A 642 24.25 -46.18 14.50
N GLU A 643 25.40 -46.42 15.16
CA GLU A 643 26.66 -45.68 14.96
C GLU A 643 27.61 -46.28 13.91
N ASN A 644 27.46 -47.55 13.51
CA ASN A 644 28.29 -48.20 12.48
C ASN A 644 27.99 -47.70 11.05
N ARG A 645 28.44 -46.48 10.73
CA ARG A 645 28.68 -46.01 9.36
C ARG A 645 30.18 -46.08 9.04
N GLY A 646 30.64 -47.25 8.60
CA GLY A 646 32.01 -47.47 8.15
C GLY A 646 32.11 -47.78 6.65
N LEU A 647 32.36 -46.72 5.86
CA LEU A 647 33.15 -46.67 4.62
C LEU A 647 32.74 -47.52 3.39
N ASP A 648 32.32 -46.85 2.32
CA ASP A 648 32.57 -47.30 0.93
C ASP A 648 32.98 -46.09 0.04
N PRO A 649 34.14 -46.12 -0.67
CA PRO A 649 34.83 -44.94 -1.20
C PRO A 649 34.51 -44.65 -2.67
N SER A 650 33.23 -44.46 -3.01
CA SER A 650 32.82 -44.11 -4.38
C SER A 650 31.80 -42.97 -4.49
N ALA A 651 31.49 -42.30 -3.36
CA ALA A 651 30.65 -41.10 -3.33
C ALA A 651 31.45 -39.78 -3.16
N ILE A 652 32.77 -39.81 -3.38
CA ILE A 652 33.60 -38.60 -3.48
C ILE A 652 33.65 -38.14 -4.94
N MET A 653 32.49 -37.83 -5.53
CA MET A 653 32.47 -37.07 -6.78
C MET A 653 31.12 -36.40 -7.08
N LEU A 654 30.45 -35.84 -6.07
CA LEU A 654 29.41 -34.82 -6.33
C LEU A 654 29.26 -33.81 -5.19
N LEU A 655 30.39 -33.44 -4.59
CA LEU A 655 30.50 -32.31 -3.68
C LEU A 655 31.55 -31.29 -4.18
N HIS A 656 31.55 -31.01 -5.49
CA HIS A 656 32.48 -30.03 -6.11
C HIS A 656 31.78 -28.97 -6.99
N VAL A 657 30.45 -28.83 -6.92
CA VAL A 657 29.73 -27.70 -7.58
C VAL A 657 28.91 -26.86 -6.58
N LYS A 658 29.01 -27.12 -5.27
CA LYS A 658 28.47 -26.23 -4.23
C LYS A 658 29.52 -25.57 -3.34
N LEU A 659 30.81 -25.69 -3.69
CA LEU A 659 31.93 -25.04 -3.00
C LEU A 659 32.47 -23.80 -3.73
N ILE A 660 31.67 -23.18 -4.61
CA ILE A 660 31.96 -21.85 -5.19
C ILE A 660 30.86 -20.81 -4.85
N CYS A 661 29.78 -21.21 -4.17
CA CYS A 661 28.80 -20.26 -3.63
C CYS A 661 28.81 -20.15 -2.08
N LEU A 662 29.77 -20.79 -1.41
CA LEU A 662 30.01 -20.64 0.03
C LEU A 662 31.36 -19.96 0.31
N LEU A 663 31.70 -18.95 -0.50
CA LEU A 663 32.85 -18.06 -0.31
C LEU A 663 32.43 -16.58 -0.25
N LEU A 664 31.18 -16.28 0.10
CA LEU A 664 30.74 -14.91 0.40
C LEU A 664 29.72 -14.84 1.54
N LEU A 665 29.88 -15.65 2.59
CA LEU A 665 29.25 -15.42 3.91
C LEU A 665 29.77 -16.49 4.91
N ALA A 666 30.91 -16.21 5.51
CA ALA A 666 31.33 -16.81 6.77
C ALA A 666 32.14 -15.77 7.54
N GLY A 667 31.71 -15.43 8.75
CA GLY A 667 32.45 -14.53 9.63
C GLY A 667 31.60 -13.76 10.64
N ALA A 668 30.67 -14.43 11.34
CA ALA A 668 30.08 -13.87 12.54
C ALA A 668 30.15 -14.93 13.65
N SER A 669 31.21 -14.88 14.46
CA SER A 669 31.10 -14.99 15.92
C SER A 669 32.43 -14.68 16.62
N LEU A 670 32.30 -13.93 17.71
CA LEU A 670 33.24 -13.71 18.82
C LEU A 670 34.63 -13.12 18.52
N ALA A 671 34.74 -11.82 18.74
CA ALA A 671 35.82 -11.24 19.54
C ALA A 671 35.27 -10.05 20.33
N ALA A 672 34.97 -10.28 21.60
CA ALA A 672 34.88 -9.23 22.59
C ALA A 672 36.29 -8.68 22.79
N CYS A 673 36.62 -7.52 22.22
CA CYS A 673 37.81 -6.78 22.55
C CYS A 673 37.52 -5.27 22.43
N THR A 674 37.66 -4.60 23.56
CA THR A 674 37.91 -3.17 23.73
C THR A 674 36.83 -2.24 23.18
N ALA A 675 35.90 -1.90 24.09
CA ALA A 675 35.54 -0.51 24.28
C ALA A 675 36.84 0.31 24.23
N GLY A 676 37.03 1.02 23.12
CA GLY A 676 38.03 2.05 23.01
C GLY A 676 37.61 3.13 23.98
N ASP A 677 38.29 3.13 25.11
CA ASP A 677 38.45 4.28 25.98
C ASP A 677 38.75 5.49 25.08
N GLY A 678 37.75 6.36 24.99
CA GLY A 678 37.76 7.57 24.20
C GLY A 678 37.18 8.66 25.07
N ASN A 679 37.97 9.02 26.08
CA ASN A 679 38.05 10.30 26.79
C ASN A 679 36.90 11.28 26.54
N ASP A 680 36.28 11.70 27.65
CA ASP A 680 36.09 13.10 28.02
C ASP A 680 36.09 14.10 26.86
N ASP A 681 34.90 14.36 26.30
CA ASP A 681 34.48 15.67 25.81
C ASP A 681 32.96 15.64 25.55
N ASP A 682 32.18 15.36 26.61
CA ASP A 682 30.70 15.23 26.61
C ASP A 682 29.97 16.58 26.35
N HIS A 683 30.65 17.51 25.70
CA HIS A 683 30.32 18.92 25.59
C HIS A 683 30.45 19.48 24.17
N GLN A 684 30.87 18.70 23.16
CA GLN A 684 30.97 19.19 21.77
C GLN A 684 30.76 18.09 20.70
N PHE A 685 30.34 18.48 19.48
CA PHE A 685 30.28 17.60 18.30
C PHE A 685 30.54 18.36 16.99
N VAL A 686 30.89 17.62 15.93
CA VAL A 686 31.01 18.14 14.55
C VAL A 686 30.60 17.11 13.50
N TYR A 687 29.75 17.55 12.57
CA TYR A 687 29.29 16.84 11.38
C TYR A 687 29.77 17.59 10.13
N SER A 688 30.78 17.07 9.45
CA SER A 688 31.23 17.59 8.15
C SER A 688 30.63 16.74 7.03
N GLY A 689 29.30 16.70 6.99
CA GLY A 689 28.49 15.69 6.30
C GLY A 689 27.87 14.66 7.25
N PHE A 690 26.76 14.06 6.84
CA PHE A 690 25.88 13.22 7.67
C PHE A 690 25.93 11.73 7.32
N THR A 691 26.89 11.28 6.51
CA THR A 691 27.03 9.86 6.17
C THR A 691 27.31 9.03 7.42
N GLY A 692 26.38 8.16 7.80
CA GLY A 692 26.52 7.31 8.99
C GLY A 692 26.30 8.03 10.33
N SER A 693 25.86 9.30 10.33
CA SER A 693 25.53 10.02 11.56
C SER A 693 24.25 9.48 12.21
N ASN A 694 24.23 9.39 13.53
CA ASN A 694 23.09 8.90 14.30
C ASN A 694 22.15 10.04 14.73
N LEU A 695 21.57 10.77 13.77
CA LEU A 695 20.60 11.84 14.08
C LEU A 695 19.19 11.28 14.31
N THR A 696 18.45 11.89 15.22
CA THR A 696 17.01 11.65 15.38
C THR A 696 16.28 12.52 14.36
N LEU A 697 15.61 11.89 13.39
CA LEU A 697 14.89 12.59 12.30
C LEU A 697 13.38 12.45 12.49
N ASP A 698 12.64 13.55 12.35
CA ASP A 698 11.17 13.58 12.35
C ASP A 698 10.63 14.37 11.14
N GLY A 699 9.38 14.09 10.75
CA GLY A 699 8.76 14.69 9.58
C GLY A 699 9.39 14.25 8.25
N ALA A 700 9.66 15.21 7.36
CA ALA A 700 10.20 14.96 6.01
C ALA A 700 11.74 14.82 5.94
N ALA A 701 12.45 14.96 7.07
CA ALA A 701 13.90 14.96 7.11
C ALA A 701 14.49 13.60 6.70
N VAL A 702 15.50 13.62 5.83
CA VAL A 702 16.22 12.43 5.37
C VAL A 702 17.70 12.71 5.13
N ILE A 703 18.55 11.75 5.47
CA ILE A 703 19.97 11.77 5.06
C ILE A 703 20.09 11.03 3.73
N THR A 704 20.51 11.76 2.71
CA THR A 704 20.73 11.20 1.36
C THR A 704 21.93 10.25 1.33
N ARG A 705 22.03 9.41 0.29
CA ARG A 705 23.19 8.52 0.09
C ARG A 705 24.54 9.24 0.00
N THR A 706 24.53 10.53 -0.31
CA THR A 706 25.74 11.37 -0.40
C THR A 706 26.10 12.03 0.93
N GLY A 707 25.35 11.77 2.01
CA GLY A 707 25.58 12.39 3.31
C GLY A 707 25.02 13.81 3.46
N LEU A 708 24.16 14.26 2.55
CA LEU A 708 23.44 15.53 2.66
C LEU A 708 22.19 15.35 3.53
N LEU A 709 22.00 16.20 4.53
CA LEU A 709 20.76 16.27 5.32
C LEU A 709 19.75 17.15 4.57
N GLU A 710 18.75 16.50 3.98
CA GLU A 710 17.62 17.15 3.32
C GLU A 710 16.47 17.23 4.32
N LEU A 711 16.15 18.43 4.79
CA LEU A 711 15.02 18.64 5.70
C LEU A 711 13.70 18.57 4.92
N THR A 712 13.60 19.23 3.75
CA THR A 712 12.39 19.20 2.90
C THR A 712 12.74 19.04 1.43
N ASN A 713 11.85 18.39 0.66
CA ASN A 713 12.12 17.97 -0.72
C ASN A 713 11.29 18.73 -1.78
N GLY A 714 10.62 19.82 -1.40
CA GLY A 714 9.82 20.64 -2.31
C GLY A 714 8.36 20.23 -2.48
N THR A 715 7.88 19.30 -1.66
CA THR A 715 6.45 19.00 -1.56
C THR A 715 5.79 20.05 -0.66
N LEU A 716 4.59 20.51 -1.01
CA LEU A 716 3.86 21.52 -0.24
C LEU A 716 3.42 20.97 1.13
N ARG A 717 3.36 21.84 2.15
CA ARG A 717 2.82 21.54 3.49
C ARG A 717 3.52 20.39 4.24
N GLN A 718 4.83 20.33 4.18
CA GLN A 718 5.67 19.45 5.00
C GLN A 718 6.34 20.20 6.16
N LYS A 719 6.62 19.49 7.24
CA LYS A 719 7.55 19.92 8.30
C LYS A 719 8.63 18.86 8.46
N ALA A 720 9.77 19.25 8.99
CA ALA A 720 10.89 18.35 9.19
C ALA A 720 11.78 18.81 10.34
N HIS A 721 12.27 17.84 11.10
CA HIS A 721 13.16 18.06 12.23
C HIS A 721 14.36 17.12 12.18
N ALA A 722 15.53 17.65 12.50
CA ALA A 722 16.75 16.86 12.67
C ALA A 722 17.41 17.22 14.00
N ILE A 723 17.55 16.24 14.89
CA ILE A 723 17.91 16.44 16.30
C ILE A 723 19.18 15.64 16.63
N HIS A 724 20.10 16.26 17.37
CA HIS A 724 21.25 15.58 17.92
C HIS A 724 20.82 14.62 19.05
N PRO A 725 21.24 13.33 19.04
CA PRO A 725 20.73 12.33 19.98
C PRO A 725 21.10 12.56 21.45
N ALA A 726 22.20 13.25 21.74
CA ALA A 726 22.65 13.49 23.11
C ALA A 726 22.15 14.85 23.63
N PRO A 727 21.44 14.90 24.78
CA PRO A 727 21.01 16.16 25.36
C PRO A 727 22.12 16.85 26.17
N PHE A 728 22.05 18.17 26.27
CA PHE A 728 22.96 19.04 27.00
C PHE A 728 22.32 19.59 28.27
N ARG A 729 23.14 19.82 29.30
CA ARG A 729 22.72 20.56 30.51
C ARG A 729 23.20 22.00 30.41
N LEU A 730 22.27 22.91 30.20
CA LEU A 730 22.53 24.35 30.04
C LEU A 730 22.63 25.08 31.38
N ARG A 731 22.24 24.45 32.49
CA ARG A 731 22.28 25.02 33.84
C ARG A 731 22.57 23.93 34.88
N GLY A 732 23.50 24.19 35.79
CA GLY A 732 23.92 23.23 36.82
C GLY A 732 23.29 23.48 38.20
N GLY A 733 22.86 22.41 38.88
CA GLY A 733 22.39 22.41 40.26
C GLY A 733 23.52 22.45 41.30
N SER A 734 23.22 22.99 42.48
CA SER A 734 24.15 23.06 43.62
C SER A 734 24.33 21.68 44.25
N SER A 735 25.43 20.98 43.94
CA SER A 735 25.79 19.73 44.64
C SER A 735 26.67 20.00 45.87
N SER A 736 26.18 19.56 47.03
CA SER A 736 26.83 19.57 48.33
C SER A 736 27.95 18.52 48.45
N SER A 737 29.20 18.94 48.74
CA SER A 737 30.11 18.26 49.68
C SER A 737 31.41 19.04 49.98
N SER A 738 31.66 19.19 51.29
CA SER A 738 32.91 19.46 52.03
C SER A 738 33.59 20.85 52.02
N THR A 739 33.42 21.51 53.17
CA THR A 739 34.41 22.28 53.97
C THR A 739 35.16 23.46 53.34
N ALA A 740 34.67 24.67 53.57
CA ALA A 740 35.39 25.75 54.27
C ALA A 740 34.47 26.96 54.46
N THR A 741 34.56 27.58 55.65
CA THR A 741 33.92 28.82 56.05
C THR A 741 34.22 30.00 55.11
N ALA A 742 33.19 30.62 54.54
CA ALA A 742 33.09 32.08 54.37
C ALA A 742 31.69 32.46 53.86
N THR A 743 31.15 33.52 54.44
CA THR A 743 29.97 34.28 54.03
C THR A 743 29.94 34.58 52.53
N ALA A 744 28.92 34.09 51.80
CA ALA A 744 28.53 34.64 50.50
C ALA A 744 27.04 34.36 50.22
N THR A 745 26.32 35.42 49.90
CA THR A 745 24.97 35.47 49.34
C THR A 745 24.81 34.51 48.16
N ALA A 746 23.74 33.69 48.21
CA ALA A 746 23.38 32.74 47.16
C ALA A 746 23.15 33.45 45.82
N THR A 747 24.10 33.29 44.90
CA THR A 747 24.00 33.75 43.51
C THR A 747 23.33 32.66 42.68
N ALA A 748 22.26 33.03 41.96
CA ALA A 748 21.58 32.15 41.02
C ALA A 748 22.57 31.65 39.95
N THR A 749 22.63 30.33 39.73
CA THR A 749 23.49 29.73 38.70
C THR A 749 23.10 30.25 37.32
N ALA A 750 24.04 30.96 36.68
CA ALA A 750 23.90 31.48 35.32
C ALA A 750 23.84 30.33 34.29
N THR A 751 23.12 30.55 33.18
CA THR A 751 23.13 29.64 32.03
C THR A 751 24.54 29.52 31.48
N ARG A 752 24.98 28.31 31.13
CA ARG A 752 26.28 28.03 30.50
C ARG A 752 26.36 28.66 29.12
N SER A 753 27.58 28.94 28.66
CA SER A 753 27.77 29.46 27.30
C SER A 753 27.66 28.33 26.29
N PHE A 754 27.22 28.61 25.08
CA PHE A 754 27.26 27.63 23.98
C PHE A 754 27.56 28.31 22.66
N SER A 755 28.08 27.52 21.72
CA SER A 755 28.38 27.95 20.36
C SER A 755 27.89 26.87 19.40
N ALA A 756 27.23 27.28 18.32
CA ALA A 756 26.79 26.42 17.24
C ALA A 756 27.27 27.00 15.90
N SER A 757 27.74 26.15 14.99
CA SER A 757 27.99 26.54 13.60
C SER A 757 27.35 25.55 12.65
N PHE A 758 26.73 26.02 11.58
CA PHE A 758 26.14 25.13 10.58
C PHE A 758 26.19 25.72 9.18
N VAL A 759 26.24 24.83 8.20
CA VAL A 759 26.23 25.17 6.77
C VAL A 759 24.90 24.74 6.19
N PHE A 760 24.16 25.67 5.61
CA PHE A 760 22.83 25.43 5.05
C PHE A 760 22.70 25.95 3.62
N ALA A 761 21.65 25.50 2.92
CA ALA A 761 21.23 26.08 1.66
C ALA A 761 19.72 25.95 1.49
N ILE A 762 19.08 27.01 1.00
CA ILE A 762 17.66 27.04 0.65
C ILE A 762 17.54 27.13 -0.87
N LEU A 763 16.81 26.19 -1.46
CA LEU A 763 16.57 26.14 -2.90
C LEU A 763 15.09 26.38 -3.20
N CYS A 764 14.81 27.49 -3.87
CA CYS A 764 13.48 27.87 -4.33
C CYS A 764 13.43 27.87 -5.88
N PRO A 765 12.55 27.06 -6.51
CA PRO A 765 12.44 26.97 -7.97
C PRO A 765 11.87 28.23 -8.62
N ASP A 766 11.01 28.96 -7.92
CA ASP A 766 10.49 30.27 -8.32
C ASP A 766 11.09 31.34 -7.40
N ALA A 767 11.83 32.28 -7.99
CA ALA A 767 12.60 33.29 -7.24
C ALA A 767 11.74 34.24 -6.39
N ASP A 768 10.46 34.40 -6.76
CA ASP A 768 9.52 35.34 -6.14
C ASP A 768 8.55 34.66 -5.15
N ALA A 769 8.71 33.35 -4.90
CA ALA A 769 7.78 32.56 -4.10
C ALA A 769 8.50 31.39 -3.40
N CYS A 770 9.22 31.71 -2.32
CA CYS A 770 9.90 30.73 -1.48
C CYS A 770 8.97 30.27 -0.34
N GLY A 771 9.21 29.07 0.21
CA GLY A 771 8.48 28.59 1.39
C GLY A 771 8.98 29.25 2.68
N HIS A 772 8.56 28.74 3.83
CA HIS A 772 9.04 29.23 5.14
C HIS A 772 10.44 28.67 5.43
N GLY A 773 11.28 29.43 6.14
CA GLY A 773 12.73 29.20 6.24
C GLY A 773 13.22 28.00 7.06
N ILE A 774 14.41 28.16 7.67
CA ILE A 774 15.07 27.16 8.54
C ILE A 774 15.31 27.76 9.92
N VAL A 775 15.05 27.00 10.99
CA VAL A 775 15.34 27.42 12.37
C VAL A 775 16.31 26.46 13.04
N PHE A 776 17.39 26.98 13.63
CA PHE A 776 18.20 26.27 14.62
C PHE A 776 17.57 26.45 15.99
N PHE A 777 17.23 25.36 16.69
CA PHE A 777 16.56 25.45 17.98
C PHE A 777 17.32 24.77 19.12
N VAL A 778 17.07 25.27 20.32
CA VAL A 778 17.41 24.67 21.61
C VAL A 778 16.10 24.49 22.40
N ALA A 779 15.73 23.25 22.70
CA ALA A 779 14.44 22.91 23.30
C ALA A 779 14.59 21.85 24.39
N PRO A 780 13.64 21.70 25.34
CA PRO A 780 13.68 20.62 26.32
C PRO A 780 13.76 19.24 25.66
N ALA A 781 14.50 18.30 26.25
CA ALA A 781 14.68 16.96 25.66
C ALA A 781 13.38 16.14 25.56
N ASN A 782 12.32 16.55 26.27
CA ASN A 782 10.98 15.97 26.22
C ASN A 782 9.99 16.75 25.33
N HIS A 783 10.43 17.82 24.66
CA HIS A 783 9.58 18.65 23.81
C HIS A 783 9.07 17.86 22.59
N SER A 784 7.78 17.97 22.28
CA SER A 784 7.13 17.21 21.19
C SER A 784 6.70 18.13 20.04
N PHE A 785 7.37 18.00 18.90
CA PHE A 785 7.05 18.76 17.68
C PHE A 785 5.88 18.19 16.87
N SER A 786 5.26 17.10 17.34
CA SER A 786 4.16 16.41 16.63
C SER A 786 2.96 17.33 16.35
N GLY A 787 2.66 18.26 17.25
CA GLY A 787 1.56 19.23 17.15
C GLY A 787 1.86 20.49 16.32
N ALA A 788 3.10 20.69 15.85
CA ALA A 788 3.47 21.89 15.11
C ALA A 788 2.93 21.90 13.66
N PHE A 789 2.62 23.07 13.12
CA PHE A 789 2.03 23.21 11.78
C PHE A 789 3.09 23.31 10.67
N PRO A 790 2.90 22.61 9.54
CA PRO A 790 3.82 22.63 8.40
C PRO A 790 3.54 23.83 7.47
N SER A 791 3.40 25.02 8.04
CA SER A 791 3.06 26.28 7.34
C SER A 791 3.81 27.43 7.99
N GLN A 792 3.20 28.61 8.10
CA GLN A 792 3.76 29.82 8.69
C GLN A 792 4.36 29.68 10.10
N TYR A 793 4.24 28.53 10.77
CA TYR A 793 4.82 28.28 12.09
C TYR A 793 6.19 27.54 12.06
N ILE A 794 6.79 27.38 10.87
CA ILE A 794 8.11 26.77 10.59
C ILE A 794 8.32 25.39 11.25
N GLY A 795 7.22 24.68 11.53
CA GLY A 795 7.26 23.39 12.21
C GLY A 795 7.68 23.44 13.68
N LEU A 796 7.75 24.63 14.30
CA LEU A 796 8.04 24.78 15.74
C LEU A 796 6.77 24.86 16.59
N PHE A 797 5.80 25.67 16.16
CA PHE A 797 4.58 25.93 16.93
C PHE A 797 3.30 25.60 16.15
N ASN A 798 2.16 25.78 16.80
CA ASN A 798 0.85 25.89 16.18
C ASN A 798 0.15 27.15 16.68
N GLY A 799 -1.04 27.45 16.15
CA GLY A 799 -1.79 28.66 16.51
C GLY A 799 -2.24 28.76 17.97
N SER A 800 -1.97 27.76 18.81
CA SER A 800 -2.23 27.79 20.26
C SER A 800 -0.97 27.73 21.14
N SER A 801 0.16 27.26 20.60
CA SER A 801 1.41 27.11 21.35
C SER A 801 2.40 28.25 21.10
N ASP A 802 2.21 29.05 20.06
CA ASP A 802 3.04 30.24 19.80
C ASP A 802 2.83 31.29 20.90
N GLY A 803 3.92 31.72 21.55
CA GLY A 803 3.89 32.64 22.69
C GLY A 803 3.74 31.97 24.06
N ASP A 804 3.65 30.63 24.14
CA ASP A 804 3.56 29.93 25.43
C ASP A 804 4.93 29.88 26.13
N ALA A 805 5.03 30.54 27.28
CA ALA A 805 6.23 30.53 28.12
C ALA A 805 6.64 29.12 28.59
N GLY A 806 5.72 28.15 28.60
CA GLY A 806 5.98 26.74 28.92
C GLY A 806 6.72 25.97 27.84
N ASN A 807 6.95 26.55 26.65
CA ASN A 807 7.72 25.90 25.59
C ASN A 807 9.20 25.72 25.95
N HIS A 808 9.76 26.65 26.75
CA HIS A 808 11.17 26.72 27.13
C HIS A 808 12.14 26.61 25.92
N LEU A 809 11.76 27.19 24.78
CA LEU A 809 12.43 27.04 23.50
C LEU A 809 13.11 28.35 23.08
N VAL A 810 14.32 28.23 22.52
CA VAL A 810 15.07 29.30 21.88
C VAL A 810 15.36 28.90 20.43
N GLY A 811 15.05 29.78 19.48
CA GLY A 811 15.29 29.59 18.06
C GLY A 811 16.15 30.71 17.46
N VAL A 812 16.97 30.37 16.47
CA VAL A 812 17.53 31.34 15.52
C VAL A 812 16.93 31.03 14.16
N GLU A 813 16.07 31.93 13.71
CA GLU A 813 15.27 31.81 12.50
C GLU A 813 15.97 32.45 11.31
N LEU A 814 15.91 31.76 10.18
CA LEU A 814 16.40 32.21 8.87
C LEU A 814 15.20 32.19 7.92
N ASP A 815 14.35 33.22 7.95
CA ASP A 815 13.07 33.21 7.23
C ASP A 815 13.15 33.84 5.82
N THR A 816 12.39 33.23 4.91
CA THR A 816 12.32 33.57 3.49
C THR A 816 10.92 34.01 3.06
N ASP A 817 10.00 34.18 4.00
CA ASP A 817 8.65 34.72 3.79
C ASP A 817 8.44 35.93 4.73
N GLN A 818 7.51 36.83 4.38
CA GLN A 818 7.18 37.99 5.23
C GLN A 818 5.78 37.83 5.82
N ASN A 819 5.72 37.47 7.10
CA ASN A 819 4.50 37.33 7.87
C ASN A 819 4.26 38.57 8.76
N ASN A 820 3.34 39.44 8.33
CA ASN A 820 2.92 40.60 9.12
C ASN A 820 2.39 40.24 10.52
N GLU A 821 1.88 39.03 10.70
CA GLU A 821 1.39 38.50 11.98
C GLU A 821 2.51 38.34 13.01
N PHE A 822 3.71 37.96 12.58
CA PHE A 822 4.89 37.73 13.43
C PHE A 822 5.85 38.93 13.47
N ARG A 823 5.49 40.02 12.79
CA ARG A 823 6.24 41.29 12.71
C ARG A 823 7.57 41.19 11.96
N ASP A 824 7.60 40.34 10.95
CA ASP A 824 8.76 40.17 10.08
C ASP A 824 9.11 41.48 9.37
N ILE A 825 10.38 41.85 9.47
CA ILE A 825 10.88 43.11 8.90
C ILE A 825 10.90 43.09 7.37
N ASP A 826 11.17 41.92 6.77
CA ASP A 826 11.15 41.64 5.34
C ASP A 826 11.11 40.10 5.11
N GLY A 827 10.98 39.68 3.86
CA GLY A 827 10.96 38.24 3.49
C GLY A 827 12.36 37.61 3.31
N ASN A 828 13.39 38.16 3.95
CA ASN A 828 14.78 37.70 3.87
C ASN A 828 15.57 38.13 5.12
N HIS A 829 15.13 37.68 6.29
CA HIS A 829 15.66 38.15 7.57
C HIS A 829 16.15 37.02 8.47
N ILE A 830 16.91 37.41 9.49
CA ILE A 830 17.36 36.54 10.57
C ILE A 830 16.80 37.05 11.89
N GLY A 831 16.18 36.16 12.65
CA GLY A 831 15.49 36.43 13.90
C GLY A 831 16.04 35.61 15.07
N VAL A 832 15.93 36.14 16.28
CA VAL A 832 16.08 35.36 17.52
C VAL A 832 14.72 35.21 18.18
N ASP A 833 14.27 33.98 18.34
CA ASP A 833 12.94 33.61 18.79
C ASP A 833 12.99 33.00 20.18
N ILE A 834 12.11 33.46 21.07
CA ILE A 834 12.01 32.95 22.44
C ILE A 834 10.55 32.59 22.69
N ASN A 835 10.26 31.29 22.75
CA ASN A 835 8.91 30.73 22.93
C ASN A 835 7.82 31.19 21.92
N SER A 836 8.17 32.01 20.94
CA SER A 836 7.30 32.58 19.92
C SER A 836 8.09 32.89 18.65
N LEU A 837 7.41 32.94 17.50
CA LEU A 837 7.97 33.39 16.22
C LEU A 837 8.05 34.92 16.09
N THR A 838 7.48 35.67 17.03
CA THR A 838 7.80 37.11 17.08
C THR A 838 9.20 37.27 17.66
N SER A 839 10.19 37.49 16.80
CA SER A 839 11.59 37.61 17.23
C SER A 839 11.81 38.75 18.22
N ILE A 840 12.63 38.52 19.25
CA ILE A 840 13.06 39.57 20.19
C ILE A 840 13.99 40.60 19.54
N ASN A 841 14.66 40.19 18.45
CA ASN A 841 15.48 41.03 17.61
C ASN A 841 15.58 40.37 16.23
N SER A 842 15.57 41.16 15.17
CA SER A 842 15.69 40.67 13.79
C SER A 842 16.41 41.70 12.90
N THR A 843 17.05 41.20 11.85
CA THR A 843 17.76 42.03 10.85
C THR A 843 17.77 41.32 9.50
N SER A 844 17.79 42.09 8.40
CA SER A 844 17.89 41.53 7.05
C SER A 844 19.16 40.69 6.92
N ALA A 845 19.09 39.59 6.17
CA ALA A 845 20.20 38.66 6.02
C ALA A 845 21.40 39.32 5.30
N GLY A 846 22.59 39.22 5.90
CA GLY A 846 23.81 39.83 5.38
C GLY A 846 25.02 39.60 6.29
N TYR A 847 26.16 40.19 5.96
CA TYR A 847 27.37 40.10 6.79
C TYR A 847 28.23 41.35 6.69
N TYR A 848 29.11 41.56 7.68
CA TYR A 848 30.11 42.63 7.66
C TYR A 848 31.46 42.04 7.25
N ASP A 849 32.09 42.55 6.19
CA ASP A 849 33.44 42.10 5.77
C ASP A 849 34.53 42.84 6.56
N ASP A 850 35.37 42.09 7.28
CA ASP A 850 36.46 42.64 8.08
C ASP A 850 37.62 43.20 7.22
N ASN A 851 37.66 42.88 5.92
CA ASN A 851 38.72 43.31 5.00
C ASN A 851 38.44 44.65 4.31
N ASP A 852 37.23 45.21 4.44
CA ASP A 852 36.86 46.47 3.81
C ASP A 852 37.27 47.63 4.74
N GLY A 853 38.53 48.07 4.60
CA GLY A 853 39.25 48.93 5.55
C GLY A 853 38.78 50.40 5.68
N GLY A 854 37.51 50.64 6.04
CA GLY A 854 36.93 51.97 6.22
C GLY A 854 36.43 52.25 7.65
N ASN A 855 37.07 53.19 8.35
CA ASN A 855 36.61 53.76 9.63
C ASN A 855 35.36 54.66 9.42
N SER A 856 34.16 54.08 9.25
CA SER A 856 32.86 54.76 9.47
C SER A 856 31.69 53.77 9.42
N GLY A 857 30.75 53.89 10.36
CA GLY A 857 29.86 52.84 10.87
C GLY A 857 28.76 52.25 9.97
N ASP A 858 28.89 52.27 8.65
CA ASP A 858 27.90 51.65 7.74
C ASP A 858 28.50 51.12 6.41
N HIS A 859 29.82 51.23 6.22
CA HIS A 859 30.53 50.68 5.06
C HIS A 859 31.09 49.29 5.41
N GLY A 860 30.75 48.28 4.60
CA GLY A 860 31.18 46.89 4.77
C GLY A 860 30.04 45.88 4.94
N PHE A 861 28.76 46.31 4.97
CA PHE A 861 27.61 45.40 5.00
C PHE A 861 27.29 44.85 3.61
N HIS A 862 27.32 43.53 3.46
CA HIS A 862 26.96 42.81 2.24
C HIS A 862 25.64 42.06 2.44
N ASN A 863 24.61 42.48 1.69
CA ASN A 863 23.32 41.79 1.66
C ASN A 863 23.47 40.36 1.12
N LEU A 864 22.82 39.41 1.79
CA LEU A 864 22.72 38.02 1.36
C LEU A 864 21.27 37.65 1.13
N THR A 865 21.00 36.86 0.09
CA THR A 865 19.68 36.28 -0.13
C THR A 865 19.68 34.84 0.37
N LEU A 866 18.90 34.55 1.41
CA LEU A 866 18.81 33.21 2.02
C LEU A 866 18.38 32.15 0.98
N ALA A 867 17.49 32.53 0.05
CA ALA A 867 17.03 31.70 -1.08
C ALA A 867 17.87 31.85 -2.37
N SER A 868 19.19 31.95 -2.26
CA SER A 868 20.15 32.22 -3.36
C SER A 868 20.38 31.04 -4.33
N HIS A 869 19.30 30.45 -4.86
CA HIS A 869 19.37 29.39 -5.89
C HIS A 869 20.29 28.20 -5.53
N GLY A 870 20.38 27.85 -4.24
CA GLY A 870 21.19 26.72 -3.77
C GLY A 870 22.68 27.05 -3.59
N GLU A 871 23.05 28.31 -3.33
CA GLU A 871 24.34 28.62 -2.74
C GLU A 871 24.34 28.31 -1.24
N ALA A 872 25.43 27.74 -0.74
CA ALA A 872 25.56 27.37 0.66
C ALA A 872 26.15 28.54 1.47
N MET A 873 25.61 28.75 2.66
CA MET A 873 26.06 29.77 3.62
C MET A 873 26.38 29.11 4.95
N GLN A 874 27.28 29.73 5.71
CA GLN A 874 27.62 29.29 7.06
C GLN A 874 27.10 30.30 8.09
N VAL A 875 26.53 29.80 9.18
CA VAL A 875 26.00 30.57 10.30
C VAL A 875 26.75 30.18 11.57
N TRP A 876 26.94 31.16 12.46
CA TRP A 876 27.46 30.98 13.81
C TRP A 876 26.48 31.60 14.80
N VAL A 877 26.08 30.83 15.80
CA VAL A 877 25.22 31.25 16.90
C VAL A 877 26.02 31.06 18.18
N ASP A 878 26.33 32.14 18.88
CA ASP A 878 27.05 32.09 20.15
C ASP A 878 26.22 32.73 21.24
N TYR A 879 26.09 32.04 22.36
CA TYR A 879 25.50 32.58 23.57
C TYR A 879 26.56 32.67 24.66
N ASN A 880 26.79 33.88 25.16
CA ASN A 880 27.64 34.15 26.31
C ASN A 880 26.78 34.20 27.57
N GLY A 881 26.87 33.16 28.39
CA GLY A 881 26.11 33.01 29.63
C GLY A 881 26.39 34.06 30.70
N THR A 882 27.61 34.62 30.72
CA THR A 882 28.02 35.67 31.67
C THR A 882 27.52 37.05 31.23
N ALA A 883 27.68 37.37 29.94
CA ALA A 883 27.20 38.62 29.36
C ALA A 883 25.69 38.64 29.08
N LYS A 884 25.04 37.46 29.17
CA LYS A 884 23.62 37.24 28.81
C LYS A 884 23.35 37.74 27.40
N GLN A 885 24.23 37.37 26.47
CA GLN A 885 24.24 37.92 25.11
C GLN A 885 24.25 36.80 24.10
N ILE A 886 23.29 36.80 23.18
CA ILE A 886 23.28 35.95 21.99
C ILE A 886 23.73 36.77 20.79
N THR A 887 24.71 36.24 20.06
CA THR A 887 25.21 36.83 18.83
C THR A 887 25.06 35.85 17.68
N VAL A 888 24.57 36.35 16.54
CA VAL A 888 24.43 35.58 15.30
C VAL A 888 25.28 36.25 14.24
N ALA A 889 26.12 35.48 13.57
CA ALA A 889 26.88 35.90 12.39
C ALA A 889 26.62 34.93 11.25
N MET A 890 26.69 35.41 10.01
CA MET A 890 26.58 34.57 8.82
C MET A 890 27.55 35.03 7.74
N ALA A 891 27.85 34.16 6.79
CA ALA A 891 28.71 34.47 5.64
C ALA A 891 28.55 33.43 4.53
N PRO A 892 28.77 33.77 3.24
CA PRO A 892 29.04 32.81 2.18
C PRO A 892 30.06 31.74 2.56
N LEU A 893 29.87 30.52 2.05
CA LEU A 893 30.79 29.40 2.30
C LEU A 893 32.24 29.75 1.90
N LYS A 894 33.21 29.34 2.73
CA LYS A 894 34.66 29.59 2.61
C LYS A 894 35.15 30.95 3.07
N MET A 895 34.29 31.83 3.58
CA MET A 895 34.73 33.02 4.30
C MET A 895 34.93 32.70 5.78
N ALA A 896 35.84 33.42 6.43
CA ALA A 896 36.02 33.35 7.87
C ALA A 896 34.79 33.94 8.59
N LYS A 897 34.58 33.52 9.84
CA LYS A 897 33.55 34.10 10.71
C LYS A 897 33.78 35.61 10.85
N PRO A 898 32.80 36.47 10.47
CA PRO A 898 32.92 37.93 10.64
C PRO A 898 33.20 38.33 12.09
N SER A 899 34.08 39.30 12.30
CA SER A 899 34.40 39.83 13.63
C SER A 899 33.24 40.63 14.22
N LYS A 900 32.47 41.33 13.36
CA LYS A 900 31.24 42.03 13.73
C LYS A 900 30.04 41.08 13.52
N PRO A 901 29.29 40.73 14.58
CA PRO A 901 28.10 39.89 14.43
C PRO A 901 27.02 40.64 13.65
N LEU A 902 26.19 39.89 12.92
CA LEU A 902 25.04 40.43 12.20
C LEU A 902 23.97 40.90 13.20
N LEU A 903 23.71 40.09 14.22
CA LEU A 903 22.73 40.34 15.26
C LEU A 903 23.38 40.12 16.63
N SER A 904 23.11 41.02 17.57
CA SER A 904 23.58 40.93 18.95
C SER A 904 22.48 41.39 19.89
N SER A 905 22.00 40.48 20.75
CA SER A 905 20.88 40.72 21.65
C SER A 905 21.26 40.35 23.08
N THR A 906 21.06 41.26 24.02
CA THR A 906 21.22 40.97 25.45
C THR A 906 19.92 40.39 25.99
N TYR A 907 19.89 39.08 26.24
CA TYR A 907 18.75 38.37 26.81
C TYR A 907 19.21 37.29 27.79
N ASP A 908 18.59 37.25 28.97
CA ASP A 908 18.92 36.29 30.02
C ASP A 908 18.23 34.93 29.80
N LEU A 909 18.91 33.99 29.14
CA LEU A 909 18.36 32.66 28.88
C LEU A 909 18.14 31.82 30.16
N SER A 910 18.60 32.26 31.34
CA SER A 910 18.29 31.57 32.61
C SER A 910 16.81 31.71 33.01
N THR A 911 16.08 32.63 32.36
CA THR A 911 14.63 32.78 32.50
C THR A 911 13.83 31.80 31.62
N VAL A 912 14.47 31.26 30.57
CA VAL A 912 13.87 30.31 29.63
C VAL A 912 14.25 28.88 30.00
N PHE A 913 15.53 28.66 30.33
CA PHE A 913 16.05 27.35 30.64
C PHE A 913 15.89 26.98 32.13
N VAL A 914 15.23 25.85 32.36
CA VAL A 914 14.98 25.28 33.67
C VAL A 914 16.26 24.62 34.20
N ALA A 915 16.55 24.83 35.49
CA ALA A 915 17.72 24.23 36.14
C ALA A 915 17.62 22.70 36.16
N ASP A 916 18.75 22.02 35.94
CA ASP A 916 18.87 20.55 35.96
C ASP A 916 18.07 19.78 34.89
N GLU A 917 17.37 20.46 33.98
CA GLU A 917 16.68 19.83 32.85
C GLU A 917 17.61 19.62 31.64
N PRO A 918 17.51 18.46 30.95
CA PRO A 918 18.23 18.21 29.70
C PRO A 918 17.59 18.95 28.51
N TYR A 919 18.41 19.60 27.69
CA TYR A 919 18.02 20.30 26.47
C TYR A 919 18.60 19.63 25.23
N MET A 920 17.81 19.51 24.17
CA MET A 920 18.26 19.06 22.86
C MET A 920 18.50 20.25 21.92
N VAL A 921 19.36 20.02 20.92
CA VAL A 921 19.59 20.97 19.83
C VAL A 921 19.25 20.31 18.51
N GLY A 922 18.75 21.11 17.56
CA GLY A 922 18.32 20.58 16.27
C GLY A 922 17.93 21.67 15.27
N PHE A 923 17.43 21.22 14.12
CA PHE A 923 16.89 22.08 13.07
C PHE A 923 15.42 21.78 12.83
N SER A 924 14.62 22.82 12.58
CA SER A 924 13.25 22.75 12.10
C SER A 924 13.12 23.45 10.75
N SER A 925 12.27 22.93 9.88
CA SER A 925 11.87 23.66 8.67
C SER A 925 10.47 23.25 8.23
N ALA A 926 9.78 24.13 7.50
CA ALA A 926 8.47 23.83 6.93
C ALA A 926 8.35 24.33 5.49
N THR A 927 7.55 23.63 4.68
CA THR A 927 7.17 24.06 3.34
C THR A 927 5.73 24.54 3.39
N GLY A 928 5.47 25.80 3.05
CA GLY A 928 4.12 26.36 3.06
C GLY A 928 3.31 25.96 1.82
N SER A 929 2.65 26.94 1.22
CA SER A 929 1.96 26.79 -0.07
C SER A 929 2.91 26.87 -1.27
N PHE A 930 4.21 27.07 -1.01
CA PHE A 930 5.27 27.22 -2.01
C PHE A 930 6.29 26.07 -1.94
N ASN A 931 6.95 25.83 -3.06
CA ASN A 931 7.93 24.75 -3.22
C ASN A 931 9.30 25.27 -2.79
N SER A 932 9.78 24.88 -1.62
CA SER A 932 11.14 25.13 -1.17
C SER A 932 11.82 23.84 -0.72
N ARG A 933 13.14 23.81 -0.84
CA ARG A 933 13.97 22.72 -0.33
C ARG A 933 14.99 23.26 0.63
N HIS A 934 15.09 22.63 1.78
CA HIS A 934 15.96 23.04 2.88
C HIS A 934 17.03 21.98 3.11
N TYR A 935 18.29 22.40 3.05
CA TYR A 935 19.45 21.53 3.19
C TYR A 935 20.36 21.99 4.32
N VAL A 936 20.90 21.05 5.08
CA VAL A 936 22.03 21.25 5.99
C VAL A 936 23.17 20.36 5.50
N LEU A 937 24.34 20.96 5.27
CA LEU A 937 25.51 20.29 4.72
C LEU A 937 26.50 19.87 5.81
N GLY A 938 26.57 20.65 6.90
CA GLY A 938 27.41 20.36 8.06
C GLY A 938 26.94 21.13 9.28
N TRP A 939 27.30 20.65 10.47
CA TRP A 939 26.83 21.18 11.75
C TRP A 939 27.80 20.85 12.88
N SER A 940 28.17 21.83 13.70
CA SER A 940 28.96 21.66 14.92
C SER A 940 28.36 22.44 16.09
N PHE A 941 28.66 21.97 17.29
CA PHE A 941 28.17 22.56 18.53
C PHE A 941 29.18 22.33 19.66
N ALA A 942 29.30 23.29 20.58
CA ALA A 942 30.08 23.16 21.80
C ALA A 942 29.45 23.92 22.97
N MET A 943 29.61 23.37 24.17
CA MET A 943 29.33 24.01 25.45
C MET A 943 30.60 24.67 25.99
N ASP A 944 30.47 25.85 26.58
CA ASP A 944 31.54 26.62 27.24
C ASP A 944 32.81 26.81 26.39
N GLY A 945 32.66 26.85 25.07
CA GLY A 945 33.74 27.03 24.12
C GLY A 945 33.21 27.27 22.70
N PRO A 946 34.09 27.66 21.76
CA PRO A 946 33.70 27.83 20.36
C PRO A 946 33.37 26.47 19.73
N ALA A 947 32.34 26.43 18.87
CA ALA A 947 31.98 25.24 18.12
C ALA A 947 33.18 24.77 17.25
N PRO A 948 33.46 23.45 17.16
CA PRO A 948 34.53 22.95 16.32
C PRO A 948 34.36 23.37 14.86
N ALA A 949 35.46 23.64 14.18
CA ALA A 949 35.43 24.04 12.77
C ALA A 949 34.89 22.90 11.89
N ILE A 950 33.96 23.23 10.99
CA ILE A 950 33.41 22.29 9.99
C ILE A 950 34.43 22.15 8.85
N ASP A 951 34.77 20.92 8.48
CA ASP A 951 35.65 20.62 7.36
C ASP A 951 34.89 20.82 6.04
N ILE A 952 35.08 22.00 5.43
CA ILE A 952 34.36 22.44 4.23
C ILE A 952 34.64 21.51 3.03
N ASP A 953 35.81 20.91 2.95
CA ASP A 953 36.19 20.05 1.82
C ASP A 953 35.49 18.68 1.86
N LYS A 954 34.99 18.27 3.05
CA LYS A 954 34.19 17.05 3.23
C LYS A 954 32.69 17.25 3.03
N LEU A 955 32.24 18.50 2.85
CA LEU A 955 30.81 18.79 2.72
C LEU A 955 30.20 18.14 1.47
N PRO A 956 28.97 17.60 1.57
CA PRO A 956 28.26 17.01 0.44
C PRO A 956 27.91 18.09 -0.61
N LYS A 957 27.96 17.71 -1.88
CA LYS A 957 27.62 18.63 -2.99
C LYS A 957 26.11 18.81 -3.12
N LEU A 958 25.68 20.06 -3.25
CA LEU A 958 24.29 20.38 -3.57
C LEU A 958 23.88 19.89 -4.97
N PRO A 959 22.63 19.48 -5.19
CA PRO A 959 22.14 19.08 -6.50
C PRO A 959 22.23 20.22 -7.52
N ARG A 960 22.94 20.03 -8.65
CA ARG A 960 23.05 21.05 -9.71
C ARG A 960 21.75 21.16 -10.52
N PHE A 961 21.05 22.29 -10.41
CA PHE A 961 19.99 22.70 -11.33
C PHE A 961 20.58 23.64 -12.40
N ALA A 962 20.78 23.14 -13.62
CA ALA A 962 21.21 23.98 -14.74
C ALA A 962 20.00 24.47 -15.56
N PRO A 963 19.87 25.78 -15.85
CA PRO A 963 18.87 26.28 -16.78
C PRO A 963 19.28 25.89 -18.21
N LYS A 964 18.68 24.84 -18.77
CA LYS A 964 18.97 24.41 -20.14
C LYS A 964 18.18 25.20 -21.18
N HIS A 965 18.82 26.18 -21.79
CA HIS A 965 18.50 26.64 -23.15
C HIS A 965 19.18 25.70 -24.17
N LYS A 966 18.44 24.85 -24.89
CA LYS A 966 18.89 24.19 -26.15
C LYS A 966 17.70 23.87 -27.10
N PRO A 967 17.94 23.73 -28.42
CA PRO A 967 16.96 24.05 -29.45
C PRO A 967 15.93 22.93 -29.72
N LYS A 968 14.72 23.37 -30.05
CA LYS A 968 13.55 22.56 -30.41
C LYS A 968 13.82 21.77 -31.69
N MET A 969 14.10 20.47 -31.60
CA MET A 969 13.77 19.49 -32.67
C MET A 969 14.05 18.01 -32.28
N VAL A 970 14.80 17.68 -31.22
CA VAL A 970 15.19 16.28 -30.93
C VAL A 970 14.48 15.64 -29.71
N GLU A 971 13.71 16.38 -28.92
CA GLU A 971 13.14 15.87 -27.65
C GLU A 971 11.76 15.18 -27.75
N ILE A 972 11.20 14.96 -28.95
CA ILE A 972 9.91 14.25 -29.07
C ILE A 972 10.09 12.72 -29.08
N ILE A 973 11.27 12.22 -29.44
CA ILE A 973 11.52 10.78 -29.58
C ILE A 973 11.71 10.08 -28.22
N PRO A 974 12.47 10.60 -27.24
CA PRO A 974 12.71 9.87 -25.99
C PRO A 974 11.48 9.65 -25.10
N PRO A 975 10.53 10.59 -24.92
CA PRO A 975 9.33 10.37 -24.09
C PRO A 975 8.35 9.39 -24.74
N LEU A 976 8.20 9.46 -26.08
CA LEU A 976 7.36 8.52 -26.81
C LEU A 976 8.01 7.14 -26.85
N ALA A 977 9.34 7.07 -27.01
CA ALA A 977 10.13 5.84 -26.95
C ALA A 977 10.22 5.27 -25.54
N THR A 978 10.25 6.06 -24.46
CA THR A 978 10.23 5.56 -23.07
C THR A 978 8.82 5.16 -22.64
N ALA A 979 7.78 5.87 -23.06
CA ALA A 979 6.40 5.41 -22.85
C ALA A 979 6.11 4.14 -23.66
N THR A 980 6.51 4.06 -24.94
CA THR A 980 6.42 2.80 -25.70
C THR A 980 7.39 1.74 -25.21
N PHE A 981 8.55 2.07 -24.65
CA PHE A 981 9.48 1.10 -24.06
C PHE A 981 9.02 0.64 -22.68
N ILE A 982 8.31 1.44 -21.89
CA ILE A 982 7.70 1.03 -20.61
C ILE A 982 6.40 0.27 -20.86
N VAL A 983 5.61 0.65 -21.87
CA VAL A 983 4.46 -0.15 -22.33
C VAL A 983 4.95 -1.42 -23.03
N ALA A 984 6.07 -1.39 -23.76
CA ALA A 984 6.72 -2.57 -24.33
C ALA A 984 7.41 -3.41 -23.26
N LEU A 985 8.05 -2.85 -22.24
CA LEU A 985 8.61 -3.61 -21.11
C LEU A 985 7.50 -4.12 -20.22
N GLY A 986 6.39 -3.40 -20.11
CA GLY A 986 5.20 -3.78 -19.36
C GLY A 986 4.44 -4.86 -20.09
N THR A 987 4.27 -4.77 -21.41
CA THR A 987 3.68 -5.83 -22.24
C THR A 987 4.66 -6.98 -22.43
N VAL A 988 5.97 -6.77 -22.59
CA VAL A 988 7.00 -7.82 -22.62
C VAL A 988 7.17 -8.42 -21.24
N SER A 989 7.10 -7.70 -20.13
CA SER A 989 7.08 -8.28 -18.78
C SER A 989 5.75 -8.95 -18.50
N VAL A 990 4.60 -8.44 -18.94
CA VAL A 990 3.32 -9.14 -18.84
C VAL A 990 3.27 -10.32 -19.79
N LEU A 991 3.97 -10.29 -20.94
CA LEU A 991 4.09 -11.37 -21.92
C LEU A 991 5.15 -12.37 -21.48
N LEU A 992 6.22 -11.97 -20.79
CA LEU A 992 7.31 -12.77 -20.20
C LEU A 992 6.94 -13.28 -18.83
N THR A 993 6.02 -12.62 -18.12
CA THR A 993 5.36 -13.11 -16.90
C THR A 993 4.14 -13.92 -17.30
N ARG A 994 3.41 -13.62 -18.39
CA ARG A 994 2.52 -14.58 -19.06
C ARG A 994 3.33 -15.70 -19.68
N ARG A 995 4.58 -15.52 -20.12
CA ARG A 995 5.46 -16.57 -20.65
C ARG A 995 5.98 -17.38 -19.47
N ARG A 996 6.52 -16.78 -18.41
CA ARG A 996 6.87 -17.46 -17.16
C ARG A 996 5.66 -18.20 -16.61
N MET A 997 4.50 -17.57 -16.44
CA MET A 997 3.26 -18.23 -15.98
C MET A 997 2.66 -19.21 -17.02
N ARG A 998 2.98 -19.12 -18.32
CA ARG A 998 2.58 -20.11 -19.37
C ARG A 998 3.60 -21.24 -19.52
N TYR A 999 4.83 -21.10 -19.02
CA TYR A 999 5.96 -22.01 -19.23
C TYR A 999 6.64 -22.46 -17.93
N THR A 1000 6.19 -22.02 -16.76
CA THR A 1000 6.49 -22.68 -15.50
C THR A 1000 5.63 -23.93 -15.46
N GLU A 1001 6.23 -25.06 -15.83
CA GLU A 1001 5.85 -26.35 -15.26
C GLU A 1001 5.96 -26.19 -13.73
N LEU A 1002 4.84 -25.87 -13.08
CA LEU A 1002 4.68 -26.05 -11.63
C LEU A 1002 4.77 -27.55 -11.41
N ARG A 1003 5.97 -28.00 -11.06
CA ARG A 1003 6.26 -29.34 -10.60
C ARG A 1003 6.11 -29.28 -9.09
N GLU A 1004 4.96 -29.71 -8.59
CA GLU A 1004 4.73 -29.84 -7.16
C GLU A 1004 5.14 -31.25 -6.74
N ASP A 1005 5.98 -31.35 -5.70
CA ASP A 1005 6.70 -32.58 -5.32
C ASP A 1005 5.77 -33.75 -4.89
N TRP A 1006 4.47 -33.52 -4.71
CA TRP A 1006 3.48 -34.55 -4.39
C TRP A 1006 2.96 -35.33 -5.62
N GLU A 1007 3.09 -34.77 -6.84
CA GLU A 1007 2.64 -35.41 -8.09
C GLU A 1007 3.47 -36.65 -8.47
N VAL A 1008 4.65 -36.81 -7.86
CA VAL A 1008 5.55 -37.97 -8.07
C VAL A 1008 5.11 -39.21 -7.28
N GLU A 1009 4.30 -39.04 -6.21
CA GLU A 1009 4.11 -40.08 -5.20
C GLU A 1009 2.75 -40.81 -5.31
N PHE A 1010 1.73 -40.29 -6.02
CA PHE A 1010 0.35 -40.84 -5.92
C PHE A 1010 -0.55 -40.88 -7.19
N GLY A 1011 -0.08 -40.53 -8.40
CA GLY A 1011 -0.89 -40.53 -9.66
C GLY A 1011 -0.17 -41.07 -10.90
N PRO A 1012 -0.89 -41.34 -12.03
CA PRO A 1012 -0.29 -41.83 -13.28
C PRO A 1012 0.76 -40.85 -13.83
N HIS A 1013 1.80 -41.38 -14.51
CA HIS A 1013 3.02 -40.64 -14.83
C HIS A 1013 2.75 -39.35 -15.62
N ARG A 1014 3.25 -38.20 -15.16
CA ARG A 1014 3.07 -36.94 -15.89
C ARG A 1014 4.14 -36.79 -16.99
N PHE A 1015 3.69 -36.72 -18.24
CA PHE A 1015 4.58 -36.47 -19.39
C PHE A 1015 4.75 -34.96 -19.63
N SER A 1016 5.98 -34.53 -19.99
CA SER A 1016 6.18 -33.16 -20.47
C SER A 1016 5.50 -32.99 -21.83
N TYR A 1017 4.86 -31.84 -22.03
CA TYR A 1017 4.28 -31.49 -23.33
C TYR A 1017 5.32 -31.57 -24.45
N LYS A 1018 6.57 -31.20 -24.15
CA LYS A 1018 7.66 -31.23 -25.13
C LYS A 1018 7.93 -32.66 -25.63
N ASP A 1019 7.86 -33.63 -24.72
CA ASP A 1019 8.12 -35.03 -25.05
C ASP A 1019 6.97 -35.62 -25.85
N LEU A 1020 5.71 -35.31 -25.47
CA LEU A 1020 4.53 -35.72 -26.25
C LEU A 1020 4.46 -35.03 -27.61
N PHE A 1021 4.82 -33.75 -27.70
CA PHE A 1021 4.89 -33.01 -28.95
C PHE A 1021 5.94 -33.61 -29.88
N ARG A 1022 7.11 -34.01 -29.37
CA ARG A 1022 8.12 -34.73 -30.17
C ARG A 1022 7.65 -36.12 -30.56
N ALA A 1023 7.06 -36.85 -29.61
CA ALA A 1023 6.59 -38.22 -29.82
C ALA A 1023 5.51 -38.28 -30.92
N THR A 1024 4.65 -37.27 -30.99
CA THR A 1024 3.54 -37.18 -31.97
C THR A 1024 3.91 -36.39 -33.24
N ASP A 1025 5.18 -36.01 -33.41
CA ASP A 1025 5.68 -35.15 -34.50
C ASP A 1025 4.86 -33.86 -34.66
N GLY A 1026 4.58 -33.21 -33.54
CA GLY A 1026 3.86 -31.94 -33.47
C GLY A 1026 2.35 -32.07 -33.64
N PHE A 1027 1.77 -33.23 -33.32
CA PHE A 1027 0.34 -33.51 -33.52
C PHE A 1027 -0.09 -33.34 -34.99
N LYS A 1028 0.76 -33.74 -35.94
CA LYS A 1028 0.45 -33.70 -37.37
C LYS A 1028 -0.75 -34.59 -37.70
N SER A 1029 -1.52 -34.20 -38.71
CA SER A 1029 -2.68 -34.95 -39.20
C SER A 1029 -2.34 -36.39 -39.63
N MET A 1030 -1.12 -36.64 -40.12
CA MET A 1030 -0.66 -37.99 -40.48
C MET A 1030 -0.62 -38.97 -39.29
N ASN A 1031 -0.52 -38.45 -38.07
CA ASN A 1031 -0.52 -39.26 -36.84
C ASN A 1031 -1.89 -39.28 -36.16
N LEU A 1032 -2.93 -38.70 -36.76
CA LEU A 1032 -4.28 -38.68 -36.21
C LEU A 1032 -4.92 -40.07 -36.33
N VAL A 1033 -5.19 -40.70 -35.20
CA VAL A 1033 -5.78 -42.06 -35.11
C VAL A 1033 -7.30 -42.00 -35.12
N GLY A 1034 -7.87 -40.95 -34.55
CA GLY A 1034 -9.32 -40.76 -34.49
C GLY A 1034 -9.74 -39.40 -33.94
N VAL A 1035 -10.96 -38.99 -34.29
CA VAL A 1035 -11.63 -37.81 -33.76
C VAL A 1035 -12.95 -38.29 -33.14
N GLY A 1036 -13.07 -38.21 -31.82
CA GLY A 1036 -14.28 -38.58 -31.09
C GLY A 1036 -14.96 -37.37 -30.46
N GLY A 1037 -16.12 -37.58 -29.81
CA GLY A 1037 -16.85 -36.53 -29.09
C GLY A 1037 -16.05 -35.85 -27.96
N PHE A 1038 -14.98 -36.52 -27.49
CA PHE A 1038 -14.20 -36.14 -26.32
C PHE A 1038 -12.81 -35.59 -26.66
N GLY A 1039 -12.44 -35.52 -27.94
CA GLY A 1039 -11.14 -34.98 -28.38
C GLY A 1039 -10.52 -35.67 -29.59
N ARG A 1040 -9.29 -35.27 -29.91
CA ARG A 1040 -8.48 -35.85 -31.01
C ARG A 1040 -7.41 -36.77 -30.45
N VAL A 1041 -7.24 -37.95 -31.02
CA VAL A 1041 -6.25 -38.95 -30.58
C VAL A 1041 -5.12 -39.05 -31.61
N TYR A 1042 -3.88 -38.96 -31.16
CA TYR A 1042 -2.69 -39.02 -32.03
C TYR A 1042 -1.80 -40.20 -31.64
N LYS A 1043 -1.26 -40.90 -32.63
CA LYS A 1043 -0.18 -41.89 -32.43
C LYS A 1043 1.12 -41.14 -32.15
N GLY A 1044 1.91 -41.64 -31.22
CA GLY A 1044 3.26 -41.15 -30.98
C GLY A 1044 4.21 -42.25 -30.53
N VAL A 1045 5.51 -41.97 -30.60
CA VAL A 1045 6.56 -42.87 -30.11
C VAL A 1045 7.43 -42.13 -29.11
N LEU A 1046 7.48 -42.59 -27.87
CA LEU A 1046 8.32 -42.00 -26.83
C LEU A 1046 9.79 -42.26 -27.14
N GLN A 1047 10.61 -41.20 -27.26
CA GLN A 1047 12.00 -41.31 -27.70
C GLN A 1047 12.89 -42.11 -26.73
N SER A 1048 12.62 -42.04 -25.43
CA SER A 1048 13.44 -42.70 -24.38
C SER A 1048 13.19 -44.20 -24.29
N SER A 1049 11.94 -44.65 -24.46
CA SER A 1049 11.55 -46.06 -24.30
C SER A 1049 11.22 -46.76 -25.62
N LYS A 1050 11.11 -46.02 -26.74
CA LYS A 1050 10.55 -46.48 -28.02
C LYS A 1050 9.12 -47.03 -27.91
N LEU A 1051 8.41 -46.72 -26.82
CA LEU A 1051 7.04 -47.18 -26.59
C LEU A 1051 6.07 -46.42 -27.52
N GLU A 1052 5.24 -47.16 -28.24
CA GLU A 1052 4.12 -46.59 -29.00
C GLU A 1052 3.00 -46.19 -28.05
N ILE A 1053 2.54 -44.94 -28.16
CA ILE A 1053 1.52 -44.36 -27.29
C ILE A 1053 0.40 -43.72 -28.12
N ALA A 1054 -0.79 -43.67 -27.53
CA ALA A 1054 -1.92 -42.89 -28.03
C ALA A 1054 -2.12 -41.66 -27.14
N VAL A 1055 -2.04 -40.46 -27.73
CA VAL A 1055 -2.20 -39.19 -27.01
C VAL A 1055 -3.55 -38.58 -27.35
N LYS A 1056 -4.49 -38.64 -26.41
CA LYS A 1056 -5.83 -38.03 -26.51
C LYS A 1056 -5.77 -36.58 -26.04
N ARG A 1057 -6.03 -35.64 -26.95
CA ARG A 1057 -6.11 -34.21 -26.69
C ARG A 1057 -7.55 -33.79 -26.46
N VAL A 1058 -7.88 -33.56 -25.19
CA VAL A 1058 -9.22 -33.18 -24.70
C VAL A 1058 -9.46 -31.68 -24.89
N SER A 1059 -10.70 -31.32 -25.21
CA SER A 1059 -11.08 -29.91 -25.39
C SER A 1059 -10.99 -29.14 -24.07
N HIS A 1060 -10.21 -28.06 -24.05
CA HIS A 1060 -10.00 -27.22 -22.86
C HIS A 1060 -11.09 -26.14 -22.67
N ASP A 1061 -11.88 -25.84 -23.71
CA ASP A 1061 -12.79 -24.69 -23.71
C ASP A 1061 -14.20 -24.98 -23.15
N SER A 1062 -14.48 -26.23 -22.78
CA SER A 1062 -15.75 -26.62 -22.17
C SER A 1062 -15.57 -27.02 -20.70
N LYS A 1063 -16.52 -26.63 -19.83
CA LYS A 1063 -16.59 -27.13 -18.43
C LYS A 1063 -16.67 -28.67 -18.37
N GLN A 1064 -17.16 -29.28 -19.45
CA GLN A 1064 -17.30 -30.71 -19.61
C GLN A 1064 -15.95 -31.41 -19.85
N GLY A 1065 -15.08 -30.87 -20.71
CA GLY A 1065 -13.78 -31.49 -21.02
C GLY A 1065 -12.82 -31.54 -19.82
N MET A 1066 -12.89 -30.59 -18.88
CA MET A 1066 -12.14 -30.67 -17.63
C MET A 1066 -12.67 -31.77 -16.70
N LYS A 1067 -14.00 -31.94 -16.62
CA LYS A 1067 -14.62 -33.01 -15.83
C LYS A 1067 -14.24 -34.39 -16.37
N GLU A 1068 -14.25 -34.55 -17.69
CA GLU A 1068 -13.86 -35.78 -18.37
C GLU A 1068 -12.37 -36.10 -18.18
N PHE A 1069 -11.50 -35.09 -18.30
CA PHE A 1069 -10.07 -35.25 -18.05
C PHE A 1069 -9.79 -35.70 -16.62
N ILE A 1070 -10.43 -35.08 -15.62
CA ILE A 1070 -10.28 -35.47 -14.21
C ILE A 1070 -10.86 -36.86 -13.98
N ALA A 1071 -12.05 -37.15 -14.51
CA ALA A 1071 -12.67 -38.46 -14.40
C ALA A 1071 -11.77 -39.56 -14.99
N GLU A 1072 -11.15 -39.36 -16.16
CA GLU A 1072 -10.25 -40.36 -16.75
C GLU A 1072 -8.94 -40.53 -15.95
N VAL A 1073 -8.33 -39.45 -15.45
CA VAL A 1073 -7.12 -39.53 -14.62
C VAL A 1073 -7.38 -40.20 -13.28
N VAL A 1074 -8.50 -39.87 -12.64
CA VAL A 1074 -8.86 -40.37 -11.30
C VAL A 1074 -9.47 -41.76 -11.36
N SER A 1075 -10.29 -42.05 -12.38
CA SER A 1075 -10.91 -43.38 -12.54
C SER A 1075 -9.93 -44.40 -13.08
N ILE A 1076 -9.17 -44.13 -14.16
CA ILE A 1076 -8.30 -45.13 -14.82
C ILE A 1076 -6.88 -45.14 -14.27
N GLY A 1077 -6.38 -44.03 -13.70
CA GLY A 1077 -4.97 -43.92 -13.30
C GLY A 1077 -4.47 -45.00 -12.33
N ARG A 1078 -5.39 -45.75 -11.69
CA ARG A 1078 -5.13 -46.89 -10.81
C ARG A 1078 -5.75 -48.21 -11.27
N LEU A 1079 -6.61 -48.21 -12.29
CA LEU A 1079 -7.23 -49.43 -12.81
C LEU A 1079 -6.21 -50.18 -13.66
N GLN A 1080 -5.96 -51.43 -13.30
CA GLN A 1080 -5.13 -52.33 -14.08
C GLN A 1080 -5.89 -53.62 -14.31
N HIS A 1081 -6.37 -53.80 -15.54
CA HIS A 1081 -7.06 -55.01 -15.96
C HIS A 1081 -6.79 -55.27 -17.44
N ARG A 1082 -6.59 -56.53 -17.81
CA ARG A 1082 -6.21 -56.96 -19.18
C ARG A 1082 -7.20 -56.54 -20.27
N ASN A 1083 -8.46 -56.29 -19.89
CA ASN A 1083 -9.54 -55.88 -20.79
C ASN A 1083 -9.94 -54.40 -20.63
N LEU A 1084 -9.11 -53.58 -20.00
CA LEU A 1084 -9.28 -52.13 -19.94
C LEU A 1084 -8.07 -51.44 -20.58
N VAL A 1085 -8.28 -50.31 -21.25
CA VAL A 1085 -7.18 -49.55 -21.86
C VAL A 1085 -6.39 -48.85 -20.76
N GLN A 1086 -5.08 -49.11 -20.69
CA GLN A 1086 -4.22 -48.57 -19.64
C GLN A 1086 -3.90 -47.09 -19.88
N LEU A 1087 -4.20 -46.24 -18.89
CA LEU A 1087 -3.70 -44.86 -18.85
C LEU A 1087 -2.26 -44.88 -18.34
N LEU A 1088 -1.30 -44.63 -19.24
CA LEU A 1088 0.12 -44.54 -18.90
C LEU A 1088 0.46 -43.25 -18.17
N GLY A 1089 -0.30 -42.18 -18.45
CA GLY A 1089 0.01 -40.87 -17.93
C GLY A 1089 -0.84 -39.75 -18.50
N TYR A 1090 -0.48 -38.51 -18.14
CA TYR A 1090 -1.18 -37.34 -18.64
C TYR A 1090 -0.23 -36.14 -18.76
N CYS A 1091 -0.66 -35.13 -19.51
CA CYS A 1091 -0.01 -33.83 -19.56
C CYS A 1091 -1.07 -32.74 -19.41
N ARG A 1092 -0.96 -31.95 -18.33
CA ARG A 1092 -1.83 -30.79 -18.08
C ARG A 1092 -1.04 -29.50 -18.21
N ARG A 1093 -1.48 -28.61 -19.10
CA ARG A 1093 -0.97 -27.24 -19.27
C ARG A 1093 -2.12 -26.32 -19.69
N LYS A 1094 -1.99 -25.01 -19.47
CA LYS A 1094 -3.02 -24.04 -19.86
C LYS A 1094 -3.35 -24.13 -21.35
N GLY A 1095 -4.57 -24.56 -21.68
CA GLY A 1095 -5.04 -24.80 -23.06
C GLY A 1095 -4.82 -26.23 -23.59
N GLU A 1096 -4.15 -27.10 -22.84
CA GLU A 1096 -3.75 -28.44 -23.28
C GLU A 1096 -4.05 -29.45 -22.18
N LEU A 1097 -5.05 -30.32 -22.45
CA LEU A 1097 -5.40 -31.46 -21.62
C LEU A 1097 -5.09 -32.72 -22.43
N LEU A 1098 -3.97 -33.38 -22.13
CA LEU A 1098 -3.53 -34.58 -22.86
C LEU A 1098 -3.57 -35.79 -21.94
N LEU A 1099 -4.22 -36.87 -22.39
CA LEU A 1099 -4.19 -38.18 -21.76
C LEU A 1099 -3.33 -39.10 -22.61
N VAL A 1100 -2.48 -39.89 -21.98
CA VAL A 1100 -1.51 -40.77 -22.65
C VAL A 1100 -1.86 -42.21 -22.34
N TYR A 1101 -2.29 -42.93 -23.36
CA TYR A 1101 -2.65 -44.34 -23.31
C TYR A 1101 -1.62 -45.20 -24.03
N GLU A 1102 -1.63 -46.49 -23.75
CA GLU A 1102 -1.04 -47.49 -24.64
C GLU A 1102 -1.68 -47.42 -26.04
N TYR A 1103 -0.89 -47.68 -27.07
CA TYR A 1103 -1.37 -47.67 -28.45
C TYR A 1103 -2.05 -48.99 -28.82
N MET A 1104 -3.27 -48.90 -29.36
CA MET A 1104 -4.07 -50.04 -29.79
C MET A 1104 -3.91 -50.27 -31.29
N ALA A 1105 -3.07 -51.24 -31.67
CA ALA A 1105 -2.61 -51.41 -33.06
C ALA A 1105 -3.74 -51.68 -34.06
N ASN A 1106 -4.80 -52.37 -33.66
CA ASN A 1106 -5.90 -52.77 -34.54
C ASN A 1106 -7.09 -51.78 -34.50
N GLY A 1107 -7.01 -50.73 -33.68
CA GLY A 1107 -8.02 -49.69 -33.60
C GLY A 1107 -9.33 -50.14 -32.94
N SER A 1108 -10.42 -49.41 -33.20
CA SER A 1108 -11.73 -49.64 -32.60
C SER A 1108 -12.53 -50.77 -33.29
N LEU A 1109 -13.33 -51.49 -32.51
CA LEU A 1109 -14.07 -52.67 -32.95
C LEU A 1109 -15.12 -52.37 -34.02
N ASP A 1110 -15.83 -51.25 -33.92
CA ASP A 1110 -16.80 -50.77 -34.90
C ASP A 1110 -16.25 -50.77 -36.34
N LYS A 1111 -14.95 -50.45 -36.51
CA LYS A 1111 -14.29 -50.46 -37.83
C LYS A 1111 -14.10 -51.87 -38.39
N HIS A 1112 -14.12 -52.91 -37.57
CA HIS A 1112 -14.06 -54.31 -38.01
C HIS A 1112 -15.44 -54.93 -38.23
N LEU A 1113 -16.49 -54.28 -37.71
CA LEU A 1113 -17.89 -54.70 -37.91
C LEU A 1113 -18.51 -54.04 -39.15
N TYR A 1114 -18.20 -52.75 -39.42
CA TYR A 1114 -18.93 -51.96 -40.42
C TYR A 1114 -18.12 -51.38 -41.59
N SER A 1115 -16.79 -51.42 -41.58
CA SER A 1115 -16.02 -50.79 -42.67
C SER A 1115 -15.88 -51.71 -43.88
N GLU A 1116 -16.26 -51.23 -45.07
CA GLU A 1116 -16.10 -51.91 -46.37
C GLU A 1116 -14.64 -51.93 -46.90
N GLY A 1117 -13.64 -51.79 -46.03
CA GLY A 1117 -12.21 -51.71 -46.41
C GLY A 1117 -11.42 -52.99 -46.12
N ASP A 1118 -10.14 -52.98 -46.50
CA ASP A 1118 -9.12 -54.07 -46.46
C ASP A 1118 -8.78 -54.63 -45.05
N LYS A 1119 -9.68 -54.48 -44.06
CA LYS A 1119 -9.52 -54.99 -42.70
C LYS A 1119 -10.12 -56.39 -42.60
N ARG A 1120 -9.43 -57.26 -41.87
CA ARG A 1120 -9.81 -58.66 -41.63
C ARG A 1120 -11.16 -58.72 -40.91
N VAL A 1121 -12.15 -59.35 -41.55
CA VAL A 1121 -13.46 -59.66 -40.94
C VAL A 1121 -13.25 -60.58 -39.74
N LEU A 1122 -13.90 -60.25 -38.61
CA LEU A 1122 -13.80 -61.02 -37.38
C LEU A 1122 -14.59 -62.33 -37.49
N ASP A 1123 -13.93 -63.45 -37.23
CA ASP A 1123 -14.61 -64.74 -37.10
C ASP A 1123 -15.41 -64.84 -35.79
N TRP A 1124 -16.23 -65.88 -35.68
CA TRP A 1124 -17.09 -66.06 -34.52
C TRP A 1124 -16.31 -66.23 -33.21
N ASP A 1125 -15.19 -66.95 -33.25
CA ASP A 1125 -14.37 -67.17 -32.06
C ASP A 1125 -13.79 -65.85 -31.56
N GLN A 1126 -13.31 -65.00 -32.46
CA GLN A 1126 -12.84 -63.65 -32.14
C GLN A 1126 -13.96 -62.78 -31.57
N ARG A 1127 -15.14 -62.76 -32.19
CA ARG A 1127 -16.31 -62.01 -31.70
C ARG A 1127 -16.70 -62.45 -30.27
N LEU A 1128 -16.73 -63.76 -30.02
CA LEU A 1128 -17.04 -64.32 -28.71
C LEU A 1128 -15.97 -64.00 -27.67
N GLN A 1129 -14.68 -64.04 -28.04
CA GLN A 1129 -13.58 -63.65 -27.16
C GLN A 1129 -13.66 -62.16 -26.76
N ILE A 1130 -14.01 -61.29 -27.70
CA ILE A 1130 -14.22 -59.87 -27.44
C ILE A 1130 -15.38 -59.66 -26.45
N ILE A 1131 -16.51 -60.35 -26.65
CA ILE A 1131 -17.65 -60.28 -25.71
C ILE A 1131 -17.22 -60.72 -24.30
N LYS A 1132 -16.50 -61.84 -24.19
CA LYS A 1132 -15.98 -62.34 -22.90
C LYS A 1132 -15.00 -61.35 -22.25
N GLY A 1133 -14.14 -60.74 -23.05
CA GLY A 1133 -13.18 -59.74 -22.57
C GLY A 1133 -13.86 -58.52 -21.97
N ILE A 1134 -14.88 -57.97 -22.65
CA ILE A 1134 -15.64 -56.83 -22.13
C ILE A 1134 -16.46 -57.19 -20.90
N ALA A 1135 -17.07 -58.38 -20.85
CA ALA A 1135 -17.73 -58.87 -19.64
C ALA A 1135 -16.76 -58.94 -18.44
N SER A 1136 -15.55 -59.47 -18.67
CA SER A 1136 -14.47 -59.52 -17.66
C SER A 1136 -14.07 -58.12 -17.18
N GLY A 1137 -13.98 -57.15 -18.10
CA GLY A 1137 -13.69 -55.75 -17.75
C GLY A 1137 -14.79 -55.11 -16.91
N LEU A 1138 -16.06 -55.36 -17.24
CA LEU A 1138 -17.20 -54.82 -16.49
C LEU A 1138 -17.34 -55.44 -15.10
N LEU A 1139 -17.11 -56.76 -14.98
CA LEU A 1139 -17.06 -57.43 -13.68
C LEU A 1139 -16.04 -56.77 -12.76
N TYR A 1140 -14.84 -56.51 -13.28
CA TYR A 1140 -13.79 -55.84 -12.53
C TYR A 1140 -14.22 -54.43 -12.07
N LEU A 1141 -14.83 -53.64 -12.96
CA LEU A 1141 -15.30 -52.28 -12.65
C LEU A 1141 -16.46 -52.24 -11.65
N HIS A 1142 -17.38 -53.21 -11.72
CA HIS A 1142 -18.60 -53.21 -10.91
C HIS A 1142 -18.40 -53.89 -9.55
N GLU A 1143 -17.61 -54.95 -9.50
CA GLU A 1143 -17.60 -55.89 -8.37
C GLU A 1143 -16.22 -56.17 -7.75
N GLU A 1144 -15.11 -55.99 -8.48
CA GLU A 1144 -13.78 -56.36 -7.98
C GLU A 1144 -12.92 -55.16 -7.53
N TRP A 1145 -13.17 -53.97 -8.06
CA TRP A 1145 -12.43 -52.75 -7.70
C TRP A 1145 -12.90 -52.10 -6.38
N GLU A 1146 -12.04 -51.32 -5.72
CA GLU A 1146 -12.31 -50.59 -4.45
C GLU A 1146 -13.67 -49.86 -4.47
N LYS A 1147 -13.95 -49.15 -5.57
CA LYS A 1147 -15.22 -48.44 -5.80
C LYS A 1147 -16.02 -49.10 -6.91
N VAL A 1148 -17.34 -48.95 -6.85
CA VAL A 1148 -18.22 -49.32 -7.96
C VAL A 1148 -18.06 -48.27 -9.06
N ILE A 1149 -17.54 -48.69 -10.21
CA ILE A 1149 -17.34 -47.80 -11.37
C ILE A 1149 -18.41 -48.09 -12.42
N VAL A 1150 -19.30 -47.14 -12.65
CA VAL A 1150 -20.27 -47.21 -13.75
C VAL A 1150 -19.68 -46.46 -14.94
N HIS A 1151 -19.43 -47.15 -16.05
CA HIS A 1151 -18.76 -46.66 -17.26
C HIS A 1151 -19.62 -45.65 -18.05
N ARG A 1152 -20.91 -45.94 -18.24
CA ARG A 1152 -21.94 -45.08 -18.86
C ARG A 1152 -21.79 -44.77 -20.36
N ASP A 1153 -20.82 -45.37 -21.04
CA ASP A 1153 -20.60 -45.23 -22.49
C ASP A 1153 -20.01 -46.49 -23.14
N ILE A 1154 -20.58 -47.65 -22.80
CA ILE A 1154 -20.19 -48.94 -23.40
C ILE A 1154 -20.78 -49.00 -24.81
N LYS A 1155 -19.92 -49.17 -25.82
CA LYS A 1155 -20.27 -49.32 -27.24
C LYS A 1155 -19.09 -49.83 -28.06
N THR A 1156 -19.35 -50.34 -29.26
CA THR A 1156 -18.33 -50.90 -30.17
C THR A 1156 -17.22 -49.91 -30.54
N SER A 1157 -17.50 -48.61 -30.64
CA SER A 1157 -16.47 -47.59 -30.94
C SER A 1157 -15.50 -47.32 -29.78
N ASN A 1158 -15.88 -47.67 -28.55
CA ASN A 1158 -15.07 -47.48 -27.33
C ASN A 1158 -14.32 -48.76 -26.92
N VAL A 1159 -14.53 -49.86 -27.65
CA VAL A 1159 -13.76 -51.10 -27.50
C VAL A 1159 -12.63 -51.09 -28.51
N LEU A 1160 -11.39 -51.10 -27.99
CA LEU A 1160 -10.18 -51.08 -28.80
C LEU A 1160 -9.51 -52.46 -28.83
N LEU A 1161 -8.83 -52.77 -29.92
CA LEU A 1161 -8.15 -54.04 -30.14
C LEU A 1161 -6.63 -53.84 -30.13
N ASP A 1162 -5.94 -54.60 -29.29
CA ASP A 1162 -4.47 -54.64 -29.27
C ASP A 1162 -3.91 -55.46 -30.46
N SER A 1163 -2.58 -55.59 -30.55
CA SER A 1163 -1.90 -56.31 -31.65
C SER A 1163 -2.28 -57.78 -31.76
N GLU A 1164 -2.77 -58.39 -30.69
CA GLU A 1164 -3.18 -59.80 -30.62
C GLU A 1164 -4.70 -59.98 -30.82
N MET A 1165 -5.42 -58.90 -31.15
CA MET A 1165 -6.89 -58.87 -31.28
C MET A 1165 -7.64 -59.04 -29.95
N ASN A 1166 -7.00 -58.79 -28.81
CA ASN A 1166 -7.70 -58.79 -27.53
C ASN A 1166 -8.47 -57.47 -27.34
N SER A 1167 -9.68 -57.56 -26.78
CA SER A 1167 -10.53 -56.40 -26.51
C SER A 1167 -10.17 -55.67 -25.23
N ARG A 1168 -10.08 -54.34 -25.32
CA ARG A 1168 -9.89 -53.43 -24.20
C ARG A 1168 -10.92 -52.32 -24.22
N LEU A 1169 -11.69 -52.19 -23.14
CA LEU A 1169 -12.66 -51.11 -22.98
C LEU A 1169 -11.92 -49.81 -22.63
N GLY A 1170 -12.19 -48.76 -23.40
CA GLY A 1170 -11.65 -47.42 -23.19
C GLY A 1170 -12.73 -46.35 -23.08
N ASP A 1171 -12.28 -45.11 -22.92
CA ASP A 1171 -13.11 -43.89 -22.85
C ASP A 1171 -14.02 -43.77 -21.62
N PHE A 1172 -13.39 -43.48 -20.48
CA PHE A 1172 -14.06 -43.34 -19.18
C PHE A 1172 -14.48 -41.88 -18.88
N GLY A 1173 -14.56 -41.01 -19.90
CA GLY A 1173 -14.90 -39.59 -19.71
C GLY A 1173 -16.25 -39.38 -19.01
N LEU A 1174 -17.19 -40.32 -19.18
CA LEU A 1174 -18.51 -40.27 -18.55
C LEU A 1174 -18.62 -41.11 -17.27
N ALA A 1175 -17.57 -41.85 -16.90
CA ALA A 1175 -17.60 -42.80 -15.81
C ALA A 1175 -17.87 -42.11 -14.45
N ARG A 1176 -18.45 -42.87 -13.53
CA ARG A 1176 -18.77 -42.42 -12.17
C ARG A 1176 -18.35 -43.48 -11.16
N LEU A 1177 -17.74 -43.02 -10.08
CA LEU A 1177 -17.35 -43.86 -8.96
C LEU A 1177 -18.34 -43.69 -7.81
N TYR A 1178 -18.75 -44.81 -7.23
CA TYR A 1178 -19.61 -44.85 -6.05
C TYR A 1178 -18.93 -45.66 -4.96
N ASP A 1179 -19.09 -45.22 -3.71
CA ASP A 1179 -18.74 -46.04 -2.56
C ASP A 1179 -19.72 -47.21 -2.47
N ARG A 1180 -19.25 -48.41 -2.13
CA ARG A 1180 -20.09 -49.60 -2.07
C ARG A 1180 -21.24 -49.39 -1.05
N GLY A 1181 -22.47 -49.50 -1.51
CA GLY A 1181 -23.68 -49.29 -0.69
C GLY A 1181 -24.24 -47.86 -0.66
N ALA A 1182 -23.61 -46.89 -1.34
CA ALA A 1182 -24.15 -45.54 -1.48
C ALA A 1182 -25.31 -45.46 -2.50
N ASP A 1183 -26.29 -44.58 -2.29
CA ASP A 1183 -27.35 -44.32 -3.28
C ASP A 1183 -26.79 -43.49 -4.45
N PRO A 1184 -26.79 -43.99 -5.70
CA PRO A 1184 -26.23 -43.28 -6.83
C PRO A 1184 -27.11 -42.07 -7.21
N LEU A 1185 -26.70 -40.88 -6.78
CA LEU A 1185 -27.25 -39.61 -7.24
C LEU A 1185 -26.51 -39.17 -8.51
N THR A 1186 -27.21 -39.04 -9.64
CA THR A 1186 -26.65 -38.36 -10.82
C THR A 1186 -27.53 -37.21 -11.25
N THR A 1187 -26.90 -36.10 -11.67
CA THR A 1187 -27.60 -34.85 -11.98
C THR A 1187 -27.97 -34.72 -13.46
N HIS A 1188 -27.38 -35.55 -14.34
CA HIS A 1188 -27.56 -35.45 -15.79
C HIS A 1188 -27.51 -36.83 -16.47
N VAL A 1189 -28.48 -37.08 -17.35
CA VAL A 1189 -28.51 -38.22 -18.27
C VAL A 1189 -27.48 -37.98 -19.39
N VAL A 1190 -26.45 -38.82 -19.45
CA VAL A 1190 -25.41 -38.80 -20.49
C VAL A 1190 -25.09 -40.24 -20.91
N GLY A 1191 -24.74 -40.42 -22.19
CA GLY A 1191 -24.44 -41.72 -22.82
C GLY A 1191 -24.87 -41.74 -24.28
N THR A 1192 -24.55 -42.81 -25.00
CA THR A 1192 -24.84 -42.93 -26.44
C THR A 1192 -26.29 -43.35 -26.70
N ILE A 1193 -27.00 -42.58 -27.54
CA ILE A 1193 -28.39 -42.90 -27.94
C ILE A 1193 -28.42 -44.27 -28.63
N GLY A 1194 -29.29 -45.17 -28.17
CA GLY A 1194 -29.35 -46.58 -28.58
C GLY A 1194 -28.74 -47.55 -27.57
N TYR A 1195 -27.79 -47.09 -26.75
CA TYR A 1195 -27.17 -47.85 -25.66
C TYR A 1195 -27.67 -47.44 -24.27
N LEU A 1196 -28.38 -46.31 -24.18
CA LEU A 1196 -28.94 -45.79 -22.93
C LEU A 1196 -30.11 -46.65 -22.42
N SER A 1197 -30.05 -47.04 -21.15
CA SER A 1197 -31.12 -47.81 -20.53
C SER A 1197 -32.36 -46.95 -20.20
N PRO A 1198 -33.58 -47.51 -20.28
CA PRO A 1198 -34.81 -46.76 -20.02
C PRO A 1198 -34.90 -46.16 -18.60
N GLU A 1199 -34.36 -46.85 -17.60
CA GLU A 1199 -34.35 -46.43 -16.21
C GLU A 1199 -33.39 -45.26 -15.96
N LEU A 1200 -32.25 -45.19 -16.66
CA LEU A 1200 -31.37 -44.03 -16.60
C LEU A 1200 -32.07 -42.78 -17.13
N GLY A 1201 -32.83 -42.92 -18.23
CA GLY A 1201 -33.63 -41.83 -18.81
C GLY A 1201 -34.78 -41.33 -17.94
N ARG A 1202 -35.35 -42.19 -17.07
CA ARG A 1202 -36.47 -41.84 -16.18
C ARG A 1202 -36.04 -41.34 -14.81
N SER A 1203 -35.05 -42.00 -14.20
CA SER A 1203 -34.65 -41.76 -12.82
C SER A 1203 -33.43 -40.84 -12.69
N SER A 1204 -32.70 -40.62 -13.79
CA SER A 1204 -31.36 -39.99 -13.74
C SER A 1204 -30.44 -40.66 -12.71
N LYS A 1205 -30.54 -41.98 -12.51
CA LYS A 1205 -29.62 -42.76 -11.67
C LYS A 1205 -28.80 -43.69 -12.56
N ALA A 1206 -27.48 -43.50 -12.57
CA ALA A 1206 -26.56 -44.43 -13.22
C ALA A 1206 -26.12 -45.50 -12.22
N THR A 1207 -26.29 -46.76 -12.58
CA THR A 1207 -25.97 -47.92 -11.73
C THR A 1207 -25.24 -48.98 -12.55
N PRO A 1208 -24.59 -49.97 -11.93
CA PRO A 1208 -24.02 -51.10 -12.68
C PRO A 1208 -25.01 -51.74 -13.66
N LEU A 1209 -26.29 -51.82 -13.30
CA LEU A 1209 -27.33 -52.37 -14.19
C LEU A 1209 -27.53 -51.55 -15.47
N THR A 1210 -27.30 -50.24 -15.43
CA THR A 1210 -27.36 -49.39 -16.62
C THR A 1210 -26.24 -49.71 -17.62
N ASP A 1211 -25.06 -50.09 -17.12
CA ASP A 1211 -23.96 -50.59 -17.96
C ASP A 1211 -24.25 -52.00 -18.49
N ILE A 1212 -24.90 -52.87 -17.70
CA ILE A 1212 -25.30 -54.21 -18.15
C ILE A 1212 -26.31 -54.13 -19.30
N PHE A 1213 -27.24 -53.17 -19.27
CA PHE A 1213 -28.12 -52.92 -20.41
C PHE A 1213 -27.33 -52.52 -21.67
N ALA A 1214 -26.41 -51.56 -21.54
CA ALA A 1214 -25.56 -51.14 -22.66
C ALA A 1214 -24.69 -52.29 -23.19
N PHE A 1215 -24.19 -53.16 -22.30
CA PHE A 1215 -23.47 -54.37 -22.67
C PHE A 1215 -24.36 -55.38 -23.44
N GLY A 1216 -25.64 -55.49 -23.09
CA GLY A 1216 -26.61 -56.28 -23.87
C GLY A 1216 -26.76 -55.79 -25.31
N ILE A 1217 -26.86 -54.47 -25.50
CA ILE A 1217 -26.87 -53.84 -26.84
C ILE A 1217 -25.55 -54.08 -27.57
N PHE A 1218 -24.42 -53.94 -26.87
CA PHE A 1218 -23.10 -54.24 -27.41
C PHE A 1218 -22.99 -55.69 -27.93
N ILE A 1219 -23.51 -56.69 -27.20
CA ILE A 1219 -23.53 -58.09 -27.65
C ILE A 1219 -24.34 -58.23 -28.94
N LEU A 1220 -25.54 -57.64 -29.00
CA LEU A 1220 -26.38 -57.68 -30.21
C LEU A 1220 -25.64 -57.06 -31.39
N GLU A 1221 -24.94 -55.95 -31.16
CA GLU A 1221 -24.19 -55.27 -32.20
C GLU A 1221 -23.02 -56.12 -32.72
N VAL A 1222 -22.20 -56.69 -31.83
CA VAL A 1222 -21.06 -57.54 -32.19
C VAL A 1222 -21.48 -58.87 -32.82
N THR A 1223 -22.69 -59.35 -32.55
CA THR A 1223 -23.21 -60.59 -33.16
C THR A 1223 -23.87 -60.35 -34.52
N CYS A 1224 -24.42 -59.16 -34.76
CA CYS A 1224 -25.18 -58.85 -35.97
C CYS A 1224 -24.41 -58.07 -37.05
N GLY A 1225 -23.35 -57.33 -36.69
CA GLY A 1225 -22.50 -56.60 -37.64
C GLY A 1225 -21.32 -57.43 -38.09
#